data_AF-Q3TMK0-F1
#
_entry.id   AF-Q3TMK0-F1
#
_cell.length_a   1.000
_cell.length_b   1.000
_cell.length_c   1.000
_cell.angle_alpha   90.00
_cell.angle_beta   90.00
_cell.angle_gamma   90.00
#
_symmetry.space_group_name_H-M   'P 1'
#
loop_
_entity.id
_entity.type
_entity.pdbx_description
1 polymer ?
#
loop_
_entity_poly.entity_id
_entity_poly.type
_entity_poly.pdbx_seq_one_letter_code
_entity_poly.pdbx_strand_id
1 'polypeptide(L)'
;MTSLAQQLQRLALPQTDPSLLSRREVASLLFDPKEAATIDRDTAFAIGCTGLEELLGIDPAFEQFEAPLFSQLAKGLERSVQTKAVNKQLDENISSFLLHLSPYFLLKPAQKCLEWLIHRFHIHLYNADSLIACVLPYHETRVFVRVIQLLKISNPKHKWFWLSPVKHSGVPLARGTLVTHCYKDLGFMDFICSLVTRSVKAFAEDPGSSTRLRVLLAFYASTIVSALVAAENLSDNVVAKLFPYIQKGLKSSLPDYRAATYMIICQISVKVTMEDTFVKSLASQLIKTLTKVPSQVNDGLGCLIILLQRQKPENLGEKPFLHLCGVPDLIGLLHGISESYDVSPLLRCMLPHLVASVVQHIAGEEAEGIDGQIYKNHLEEILIKIPLTNNLDHLLASHLFEEYISYSSQEETQANGVALLNEQFLPLIRFLESKYPRALDAVLEEHLKEITGLKKQELFHQFISLSTSGGKYQFLEDSDTSLMLSLNHPLAPVRLLAVNHLKTFMKTSKEGIDETFIKEAILTRLGDDNVDVVLATLSAFEIFQQHFGVEETVSSLLNLFQRADLSKNEGWFRVLELAANILIKEEILSKNDQLANQVVVQLLPFMVITSNDIESPDMKIAIHLSKSGICSLHPLLRGWKEALENVIKSRKSREIIGVGNQKMVQLLGSNLSLGERSTVLKLVEDLVCAGEKESYSLKQKVAFHVTVSVLISCCSSFQETCFPFALRVFSLLQKKIRKLKSVITAVEIPSEWHLELMLNRGLPEELWVRYVQELHGAQRVVMEDAILLVFSMKCFIFAMKAPKSFPTGAMWWNPEQLDEDSRHYLHLLIGIFEMLLEVSDAMHFRVLIRLIMKVHLQDVLQLFKFFCVLWTYGSSLSNPLNCTVKSELQTQALYIGSAMLSSQNTQYKQKLASTASPVVMSLLLNLGSHIKEVRRAAVQCLQALRGVPSKFELVIDHLIPKAEEITSDATYVLQDLATLFDEL
;
A
#
# COMPACT_ATOMS: atom_id res chain seq x y z
N MET A 1 -25.10 -4.18 -71.26
CA MET A 1 -24.69 -5.41 -71.98
C MET A 1 -25.90 -6.28 -72.20
N THR A 2 -26.09 -6.87 -73.38
CA THR A 2 -27.22 -7.77 -73.71
C THR A 2 -26.98 -9.19 -73.15
N SER A 3 -28.04 -9.98 -72.94
CA SER A 3 -27.96 -11.37 -72.45
C SER A 3 -27.03 -12.24 -73.33
N LEU A 4 -27.12 -12.09 -74.65
CA LEU A 4 -26.25 -12.76 -75.62
C LEU A 4 -24.78 -12.36 -75.47
N ALA A 5 -24.49 -11.07 -75.25
CA ALA A 5 -23.12 -10.61 -75.02
C ALA A 5 -22.53 -11.22 -73.73
N GLN A 6 -23.34 -11.38 -72.67
CA GLN A 6 -22.90 -12.05 -71.45
C GLN A 6 -22.69 -13.57 -71.65
N GLN A 7 -23.50 -14.23 -72.50
CA GLN A 7 -23.32 -15.65 -72.85
C GLN A 7 -22.06 -15.88 -73.68
N LEU A 8 -21.81 -15.03 -74.69
CA LEU A 8 -20.60 -15.07 -75.52
C LEU A 8 -19.34 -14.78 -74.68
N GLN A 9 -19.42 -13.83 -73.75
CA GLN A 9 -18.31 -13.55 -72.82
C GLN A 9 -18.01 -14.72 -71.89
N ARG A 10 -19.00 -15.55 -71.52
CA ARG A 10 -18.77 -16.78 -70.73
C ARG A 10 -18.17 -17.93 -71.53
N LEU A 11 -18.38 -17.96 -72.84
CA LEU A 11 -17.85 -18.97 -73.76
C LEU A 11 -16.48 -18.59 -74.35
N ALA A 12 -16.05 -17.34 -74.17
CA ALA A 12 -14.76 -16.85 -74.66
C ALA A 12 -13.61 -17.62 -73.98
N LEU A 13 -12.82 -18.32 -74.79
CA LEU A 13 -11.62 -19.02 -74.35
C LEU A 13 -10.39 -18.10 -74.55
N PRO A 14 -9.32 -18.26 -73.74
CA PRO A 14 -8.08 -17.51 -73.95
C PRO A 14 -7.49 -17.67 -75.37
N GLN A 15 -7.78 -18.79 -76.05
CA GLN A 15 -7.36 -19.07 -77.43
C GLN A 15 -8.09 -18.19 -78.48
N THR A 16 -9.26 -17.66 -78.13
CA THR A 16 -10.10 -16.80 -79.01
C THR A 16 -9.89 -15.31 -78.73
N ASP A 17 -8.87 -14.96 -77.96
CA ASP A 17 -8.64 -13.59 -77.53
C ASP A 17 -8.19 -12.70 -78.71
N PRO A 18 -8.89 -11.57 -78.98
CA PRO A 18 -8.55 -10.66 -80.07
C PRO A 18 -7.12 -10.10 -80.00
N SER A 19 -6.52 -10.00 -78.81
CA SER A 19 -5.13 -9.52 -78.69
C SER A 19 -4.10 -10.49 -79.27
N LEU A 20 -4.44 -11.78 -79.37
CA LEU A 20 -3.56 -12.78 -80.00
C LEU A 20 -3.56 -12.65 -81.54
N LEU A 21 -4.55 -11.95 -82.10
CA LEU A 21 -4.70 -11.73 -83.55
C LEU A 21 -4.22 -10.33 -83.99
N SER A 22 -3.99 -9.42 -83.04
CA SER A 22 -3.54 -8.05 -83.31
C SER A 22 -2.03 -7.99 -83.51
N ARG A 23 -1.58 -7.43 -84.65
CA ARG A 23 -0.16 -7.18 -84.93
C ARG A 23 0.32 -5.76 -84.57
N ARG A 24 -0.56 -4.94 -83.98
CA ARG A 24 -0.26 -3.51 -83.72
C ARG A 24 0.34 -3.26 -82.34
N GLU A 25 -0.03 -4.07 -81.37
CA GLU A 25 0.41 -3.96 -79.98
C GLU A 25 0.54 -5.37 -79.40
N VAL A 26 1.65 -5.66 -78.74
CA VAL A 26 1.95 -6.96 -78.12
C VAL A 26 2.22 -6.75 -76.64
N ALA A 27 1.71 -7.66 -75.79
CA ALA A 27 1.93 -7.59 -74.36
C ALA A 27 3.41 -7.86 -74.03
N SER A 28 4.05 -6.92 -73.32
CA SER A 28 5.46 -6.99 -72.94
C SER A 28 5.68 -6.42 -71.55
N LEU A 29 6.55 -7.06 -70.78
CA LEU A 29 6.99 -6.60 -69.45
C LEU A 29 8.14 -5.59 -69.58
N LEU A 30 9.03 -5.79 -70.56
CA LEU A 30 10.25 -5.01 -70.74
C LEU A 30 10.07 -3.80 -71.67
N PHE A 31 9.25 -3.92 -72.70
CA PHE A 31 9.12 -2.94 -73.78
C PHE A 31 7.73 -2.29 -73.81
N ASP A 32 7.62 -1.14 -74.46
CA ASP A 32 6.30 -0.54 -74.76
C ASP A 32 5.51 -1.47 -75.71
N PRO A 33 4.17 -1.59 -75.59
CA PRO A 33 3.40 -2.51 -76.44
C PRO A 33 3.59 -2.32 -77.95
N LYS A 34 3.89 -1.11 -78.41
CA LYS A 34 4.17 -0.84 -79.84
C LYS A 34 5.59 -1.26 -80.24
N GLU A 35 6.56 -1.04 -79.34
CA GLU A 35 7.94 -1.50 -79.53
C GLU A 35 8.00 -3.02 -79.52
N ALA A 36 7.32 -3.66 -78.56
CA ALA A 36 7.22 -5.12 -78.45
C ALA A 36 6.64 -5.77 -79.72
N ALA A 37 5.72 -5.08 -80.43
CA ALA A 37 5.16 -5.58 -81.68
C ALA A 37 6.18 -5.65 -82.83
N THR A 38 7.33 -4.96 -82.71
CA THR A 38 8.44 -5.01 -83.67
C THR A 38 9.48 -6.09 -83.34
N ILE A 39 9.42 -6.67 -82.14
CA ILE A 39 10.36 -7.70 -81.70
C ILE A 39 9.91 -9.04 -82.28
N ASP A 40 10.79 -9.66 -83.07
CA ASP A 40 10.53 -10.98 -83.63
C ASP A 40 10.78 -12.09 -82.60
N ARG A 41 10.24 -13.27 -82.88
CA ARG A 41 10.30 -14.42 -81.97
C ARG A 41 11.73 -14.85 -81.67
N ASP A 42 12.64 -14.74 -82.64
CA ASP A 42 14.05 -15.12 -82.48
C ASP A 42 14.75 -14.19 -81.48
N THR A 43 14.50 -12.88 -81.55
CA THR A 43 15.02 -11.90 -80.58
C THR A 43 14.42 -12.11 -79.18
N ALA A 44 13.10 -12.30 -79.07
CA ALA A 44 12.45 -12.56 -77.78
C ALA A 44 12.98 -13.85 -77.12
N PHE A 45 13.26 -14.88 -77.92
CA PHE A 45 13.85 -16.13 -77.46
C PHE A 45 15.29 -15.93 -76.96
N ALA A 46 16.12 -15.19 -77.71
CA ALA A 46 17.49 -14.87 -77.30
C ALA A 46 17.52 -14.11 -75.97
N ILE A 47 16.63 -13.11 -75.79
CA ILE A 47 16.48 -12.38 -74.52
C ILE A 47 16.17 -13.35 -73.36
N GLY A 48 15.21 -14.27 -73.57
CA GLY A 48 14.84 -15.27 -72.59
C GLY A 48 16.00 -16.20 -72.21
N CYS A 49 16.72 -16.73 -73.20
CA CYS A 49 17.87 -17.61 -72.98
C CYS A 49 19.01 -16.89 -72.23
N THR A 50 19.34 -15.65 -72.59
CA THR A 50 20.34 -14.86 -71.83
C THR A 50 19.89 -14.63 -70.38
N GLY A 51 18.60 -14.40 -70.16
CA GLY A 51 18.04 -14.32 -68.81
C GLY A 51 18.21 -15.63 -68.03
N LEU A 52 17.98 -16.77 -68.68
CA LEU A 52 18.15 -18.09 -68.07
C LEU A 52 19.61 -18.38 -67.74
N GLU A 53 20.54 -18.10 -68.66
CA GLU A 53 21.99 -18.25 -68.45
C GLU A 53 22.48 -17.42 -67.26
N GLU A 54 22.05 -16.16 -67.17
CA GLU A 54 22.37 -15.30 -66.03
C GLU A 54 21.78 -15.84 -64.71
N LEU A 55 20.57 -16.43 -64.74
CA LEU A 55 19.97 -17.08 -63.56
C LEU A 55 20.67 -18.38 -63.18
N LEU A 56 21.11 -19.19 -64.15
CA LEU A 56 21.89 -20.41 -63.90
C LEU A 56 23.21 -20.11 -63.21
N GLY A 57 23.82 -18.96 -63.52
CA GLY A 57 24.98 -18.45 -62.78
C GLY A 57 24.71 -18.09 -61.32
N ILE A 58 23.43 -17.93 -60.93
CA ILE A 58 23.00 -17.61 -59.56
C ILE A 58 22.45 -18.86 -58.85
N ASP A 59 21.61 -19.64 -59.52
CA ASP A 59 20.97 -20.85 -59.00
C ASP A 59 20.91 -21.95 -60.07
N PRO A 60 21.66 -23.05 -59.91
CA PRO A 60 21.70 -24.15 -60.87
C PRO A 60 20.35 -24.89 -60.98
N ALA A 61 19.44 -24.71 -60.01
CA ALA A 61 18.11 -25.33 -60.07
C ALA A 61 17.28 -24.89 -61.29
N PHE A 62 17.68 -23.82 -62.00
CA PHE A 62 17.02 -23.40 -63.22
C PHE A 62 17.28 -24.31 -64.44
N GLU A 63 18.28 -25.20 -64.38
CA GLU A 63 18.70 -26.06 -65.51
C GLU A 63 17.55 -26.98 -65.95
N GLN A 64 16.76 -27.47 -65.00
CA GLN A 64 15.60 -28.33 -65.26
C GLN A 64 14.55 -27.69 -66.18
N PHE A 65 14.57 -26.35 -66.34
CA PHE A 65 13.60 -25.62 -67.16
C PHE A 65 14.09 -25.30 -68.56
N GLU A 66 15.37 -25.53 -68.87
CA GLU A 66 15.95 -25.25 -70.18
C GLU A 66 15.24 -26.06 -71.28
N ALA A 67 15.23 -27.39 -71.14
CA ALA A 67 14.58 -28.28 -72.09
C ALA A 67 13.07 -28.00 -72.28
N PRO A 68 12.24 -27.87 -71.22
CA PRO A 68 10.79 -27.69 -71.39
C PRO A 68 10.37 -26.27 -71.82
N LEU A 69 11.10 -25.21 -71.45
CA LEU A 69 10.64 -23.82 -71.62
C LEU A 69 11.56 -22.94 -72.51
N PHE A 70 12.85 -23.24 -72.59
CA PHE A 70 13.86 -22.42 -73.26
C PHE A 70 14.62 -23.17 -74.37
N SER A 71 14.06 -24.27 -74.87
CA SER A 71 14.63 -25.02 -75.99
C SER A 71 14.09 -24.55 -77.36
N GLN A 72 14.77 -24.94 -78.43
CA GLN A 72 14.29 -24.70 -79.80
C GLN A 72 12.92 -25.35 -80.07
N LEU A 73 12.61 -26.47 -79.41
CA LEU A 73 11.29 -27.09 -79.48
C LEU A 73 10.22 -26.22 -78.81
N ALA A 74 10.54 -25.68 -77.62
CA ALA A 74 9.64 -24.78 -76.89
C ALA A 74 9.36 -23.49 -77.68
N LYS A 75 10.36 -22.98 -78.42
CA LYS A 75 10.22 -21.82 -79.33
C LYS A 75 9.21 -22.06 -80.46
N GLY A 76 9.09 -23.30 -80.95
CA GLY A 76 8.11 -23.68 -81.98
C GLY A 76 6.70 -23.94 -81.45
N LEU A 77 6.52 -24.16 -80.13
CA LEU A 77 5.28 -24.67 -79.54
C LEU A 77 4.18 -23.60 -79.43
N GLU A 78 3.06 -23.79 -80.12
CA GLU A 78 1.95 -22.83 -80.19
C GLU A 78 0.74 -23.31 -79.36
N ARG A 79 0.46 -22.67 -78.21
CA ARG A 79 -0.53 -23.13 -77.20
C ARG A 79 -1.96 -23.26 -77.71
N SER A 80 -2.36 -22.43 -78.66
CA SER A 80 -3.75 -22.39 -79.18
C SER A 80 -4.11 -23.65 -79.97
N VAL A 81 -3.13 -24.36 -80.52
CA VAL A 81 -3.33 -25.55 -81.37
C VAL A 81 -2.94 -26.87 -80.68
N GLN A 82 -2.47 -26.82 -79.43
CA GLN A 82 -2.09 -28.01 -78.67
C GLN A 82 -3.28 -28.68 -77.97
N THR A 83 -3.11 -29.96 -77.63
CA THR A 83 -4.09 -30.71 -76.84
C THR A 83 -4.16 -30.20 -75.40
N LYS A 84 -5.31 -30.45 -74.74
CA LYS A 84 -5.50 -30.12 -73.32
C LYS A 84 -4.45 -30.75 -72.41
N ALA A 85 -3.99 -31.97 -72.72
CA ALA A 85 -2.98 -32.68 -71.94
C ALA A 85 -1.60 -31.99 -72.03
N VAL A 86 -1.18 -31.62 -73.25
CA VAL A 86 0.09 -30.90 -73.47
C VAL A 86 0.06 -29.52 -72.82
N ASN A 87 -1.04 -28.78 -72.96
CA ASN A 87 -1.19 -27.48 -72.30
C ASN A 87 -1.15 -27.60 -70.77
N LYS A 88 -1.74 -28.65 -70.19
CA LYS A 88 -1.67 -28.91 -68.75
C LYS A 88 -0.24 -29.18 -68.28
N GLN A 89 0.52 -30.00 -69.02
CA GLN A 89 1.93 -30.25 -68.69
C GLN A 89 2.78 -28.97 -68.79
N LEU A 90 2.50 -28.13 -69.79
CA LEU A 90 3.14 -26.83 -69.92
C LEU A 90 2.75 -25.89 -68.76
N ASP A 91 1.49 -25.89 -68.33
CA ASP A 91 1.03 -25.13 -67.16
C ASP A 91 1.76 -25.56 -65.87
N GLU A 92 2.00 -26.86 -65.69
CA GLU A 92 2.76 -27.41 -64.57
C GLU A 92 4.23 -26.95 -64.61
N ASN A 93 4.88 -27.05 -65.77
CA ASN A 93 6.27 -26.59 -65.97
C ASN A 93 6.41 -25.08 -65.72
N ILE A 94 5.49 -24.27 -66.25
CA ILE A 94 5.49 -22.81 -66.04
C ILE A 94 5.21 -22.48 -64.57
N SER A 95 4.27 -23.16 -63.93
CA SER A 95 3.98 -22.92 -62.52
C SER A 95 5.17 -23.27 -61.64
N SER A 96 5.88 -24.37 -61.94
CA SER A 96 7.12 -24.73 -61.25
C SER A 96 8.23 -23.69 -61.48
N PHE A 97 8.44 -23.26 -62.73
CA PHE A 97 9.42 -22.22 -63.05
C PHE A 97 9.13 -20.92 -62.32
N LEU A 98 7.88 -20.46 -62.29
CA LEU A 98 7.47 -19.21 -61.63
C LEU A 98 7.64 -19.27 -60.11
N LEU A 99 7.49 -20.45 -59.48
CA LEU A 99 7.82 -20.64 -58.07
C LEU A 99 9.33 -20.48 -57.82
N HIS A 100 10.17 -21.07 -58.67
CA HIS A 100 11.63 -20.95 -58.60
C HIS A 100 12.13 -19.54 -58.93
N LEU A 101 11.43 -18.84 -59.82
CA LEU A 101 11.76 -17.48 -60.22
C LEU A 101 11.43 -16.44 -59.15
N SER A 102 10.42 -16.68 -58.31
CA SER A 102 9.89 -15.68 -57.36
C SER A 102 10.98 -15.03 -56.48
N PRO A 103 11.95 -15.76 -55.86
CA PRO A 103 13.02 -15.15 -55.07
C PRO A 103 13.89 -14.16 -55.87
N TYR A 104 13.94 -14.29 -57.19
CA TYR A 104 14.79 -13.52 -58.09
C TYR A 104 14.02 -12.49 -58.92
N PHE A 105 12.71 -12.32 -58.70
CA PHE A 105 11.82 -11.51 -59.55
C PHE A 105 12.32 -10.06 -59.80
N LEU A 106 12.97 -9.44 -58.81
CA LEU A 106 13.49 -8.08 -58.95
C LEU A 106 14.77 -7.98 -59.79
N LEU A 107 15.43 -9.10 -60.10
CA LEU A 107 16.60 -9.15 -60.95
C LEU A 107 16.20 -9.06 -62.43
N LYS A 108 16.98 -8.29 -63.21
CA LYS A 108 16.81 -8.21 -64.67
C LYS A 108 16.80 -9.59 -65.37
N PRO A 109 17.70 -10.56 -65.04
CA PRO A 109 17.65 -11.92 -65.57
C PRO A 109 16.25 -12.56 -65.48
N ALA A 110 15.59 -12.44 -64.33
CA ALA A 110 14.26 -13.00 -64.12
C ALA A 110 13.18 -12.32 -64.99
N GLN A 111 13.28 -11.01 -65.18
CA GLN A 111 12.36 -10.25 -66.03
C GLN A 111 12.54 -10.60 -67.52
N LYS A 112 13.77 -10.86 -67.97
CA LYS A 112 14.06 -11.38 -69.32
C LYS A 112 13.42 -12.74 -69.55
N CYS A 113 13.52 -13.65 -68.57
CA CYS A 113 12.83 -14.94 -68.63
C CYS A 113 11.30 -14.77 -68.70
N LEU A 114 10.72 -13.89 -67.86
CA LEU A 114 9.28 -13.61 -67.90
C LEU A 114 8.84 -13.02 -69.24
N GLU A 115 9.64 -12.13 -69.84
CA GLU A 115 9.36 -11.57 -71.16
C GLU A 115 9.17 -12.68 -72.20
N TRP A 116 10.09 -13.64 -72.24
CA TRP A 116 9.96 -14.81 -73.12
C TRP A 116 8.68 -15.60 -72.86
N LEU A 117 8.36 -15.90 -71.60
CA LEU A 117 7.16 -16.68 -71.26
C LEU A 117 5.86 -15.91 -71.58
N ILE A 118 5.85 -14.59 -71.40
CA ILE A 118 4.73 -13.70 -71.75
C ILE A 118 4.53 -13.66 -73.26
N HIS A 119 5.63 -13.53 -74.00
CA HIS A 119 5.62 -13.44 -75.45
C HIS A 119 5.26 -14.78 -76.11
N ARG A 120 5.88 -15.88 -75.70
CA ARG A 120 5.70 -17.20 -76.35
C ARG A 120 4.49 -17.96 -75.84
N PHE A 121 4.32 -18.04 -74.52
CA PHE A 121 3.28 -18.89 -73.91
C PHE A 121 2.09 -18.08 -73.43
N HIS A 122 2.11 -16.74 -73.52
CA HIS A 122 1.02 -15.89 -73.08
C HIS A 122 0.60 -16.15 -71.63
N ILE A 123 1.58 -16.33 -70.73
CA ILE A 123 1.31 -16.69 -69.32
C ILE A 123 0.44 -15.68 -68.58
N HIS A 124 0.39 -14.42 -69.04
CA HIS A 124 -0.51 -13.38 -68.54
C HIS A 124 -2.00 -13.64 -68.83
N LEU A 125 -2.32 -14.54 -69.78
CA LEU A 125 -3.67 -14.99 -70.10
C LEU A 125 -3.96 -16.38 -69.51
N TYR A 126 -3.05 -17.33 -69.71
CA TYR A 126 -3.28 -18.74 -69.37
C TYR A 126 -2.89 -19.09 -67.93
N ASN A 127 -1.92 -18.39 -67.33
CA ASN A 127 -1.34 -18.72 -66.02
C ASN A 127 -1.36 -17.53 -65.06
N ALA A 128 -2.42 -16.72 -65.10
CA ALA A 128 -2.54 -15.50 -64.29
C ALA A 128 -2.35 -15.77 -62.78
N ASP A 129 -2.90 -16.87 -62.25
CA ASP A 129 -2.76 -17.24 -60.85
C ASP A 129 -1.30 -17.54 -60.45
N SER A 130 -0.57 -18.30 -61.27
CA SER A 130 0.85 -18.62 -61.03
C SER A 130 1.75 -17.39 -61.21
N LEU A 131 1.42 -16.51 -62.17
CA LEU A 131 2.14 -15.26 -62.38
C LEU A 131 1.93 -14.30 -61.21
N ILE A 132 0.69 -14.14 -60.73
CA ILE A 132 0.42 -13.34 -59.52
C ILE A 132 1.13 -13.93 -58.32
N ALA A 133 1.09 -15.25 -58.10
CA ALA A 133 1.79 -15.91 -57.01
C ALA A 133 3.30 -15.58 -56.99
N CYS A 134 3.94 -15.54 -58.15
CA CYS A 134 5.36 -15.23 -58.29
C CYS A 134 5.69 -13.79 -57.84
N VAL A 135 4.83 -12.83 -58.17
CA VAL A 135 5.11 -11.39 -58.02
C VAL A 135 4.49 -10.76 -56.79
N LEU A 136 3.48 -11.39 -56.18
CA LEU A 136 2.72 -10.86 -55.05
C LEU A 136 3.59 -10.52 -53.82
N PRO A 137 4.65 -11.26 -53.46
CA PRO A 137 5.55 -10.84 -52.39
C PRO A 137 6.18 -9.44 -52.60
N TYR A 138 6.21 -8.95 -53.84
CA TYR A 138 6.80 -7.67 -54.25
C TYR A 138 5.75 -6.61 -54.64
N HIS A 139 4.54 -6.71 -54.06
CA HIS A 139 3.38 -5.86 -54.36
C HIS A 139 3.62 -4.34 -54.29
N GLU A 140 4.62 -3.89 -53.53
CA GLU A 140 5.00 -2.48 -53.38
C GLU A 140 5.96 -1.98 -54.48
N THR A 141 6.36 -2.83 -55.42
CA THR A 141 7.32 -2.47 -56.47
C THR A 141 6.65 -2.03 -57.78
N ARG A 142 7.37 -1.21 -58.57
CA ARG A 142 6.90 -0.81 -59.91
C ARG A 142 6.85 -1.97 -60.90
N VAL A 143 7.72 -2.98 -60.73
CA VAL A 143 7.73 -4.17 -61.60
C VAL A 143 6.48 -5.01 -61.38
N PHE A 144 6.00 -5.13 -60.13
CA PHE A 144 4.69 -5.74 -59.85
C PHE A 144 3.56 -5.03 -60.60
N VAL A 145 3.51 -3.69 -60.56
CA VAL A 145 2.49 -2.90 -61.29
C VAL A 145 2.49 -3.24 -62.78
N ARG A 146 3.67 -3.28 -63.41
CA ARG A 146 3.81 -3.64 -64.83
C ARG A 146 3.20 -5.01 -65.11
N VAL A 147 3.48 -6.01 -64.27
CA VAL A 147 2.90 -7.36 -64.41
C VAL A 147 1.37 -7.33 -64.28
N ILE A 148 0.81 -6.59 -63.32
CA ILE A 148 -0.65 -6.46 -63.15
C ILE A 148 -1.30 -5.79 -64.36
N GLN A 149 -0.62 -4.83 -65.02
CA GLN A 149 -1.13 -4.17 -66.22
C GLN A 149 -1.29 -5.11 -67.41
N LEU A 150 -0.47 -6.17 -67.49
CA LEU A 150 -0.58 -7.21 -68.53
C LEU A 150 -1.83 -8.10 -68.37
N LEU A 151 -2.34 -8.25 -67.15
CA LEU A 151 -3.42 -9.19 -66.86
C LEU A 151 -4.78 -8.67 -67.32
N LYS A 152 -5.63 -9.56 -67.84
CA LYS A 152 -7.00 -9.21 -68.28
C LYS A 152 -8.02 -9.31 -67.15
N ILE A 153 -7.95 -8.36 -66.22
CA ILE A 153 -8.79 -8.30 -65.02
C ILE A 153 -9.98 -7.33 -65.13
N SER A 154 -10.40 -6.92 -66.34
CA SER A 154 -11.44 -5.90 -66.51
C SER A 154 -12.87 -6.36 -66.15
N ASN A 155 -13.08 -7.67 -65.97
CA ASN A 155 -14.39 -8.22 -65.61
C ASN A 155 -14.57 -8.18 -64.07
N PRO A 156 -15.64 -7.55 -63.54
CA PRO A 156 -15.94 -7.54 -62.10
C PRO A 156 -16.07 -8.92 -61.44
N LYS A 157 -16.37 -9.96 -62.21
CA LYS A 157 -16.45 -11.36 -61.72
C LYS A 157 -15.10 -12.07 -61.71
N HIS A 158 -14.04 -11.45 -62.20
CA HIS A 158 -12.71 -12.03 -62.23
C HIS A 158 -12.13 -12.10 -60.81
N LYS A 159 -11.53 -13.22 -60.43
CA LYS A 159 -10.90 -13.44 -59.11
C LYS A 159 -9.97 -12.30 -58.69
N TRP A 160 -9.20 -11.79 -59.64
CA TRP A 160 -8.22 -10.72 -59.43
C TRP A 160 -8.74 -9.30 -59.73
N PHE A 161 -10.06 -9.11 -59.86
CA PHE A 161 -10.65 -7.80 -60.16
C PHE A 161 -10.30 -6.72 -59.13
N TRP A 162 -10.09 -7.11 -57.87
CA TRP A 162 -9.69 -6.19 -56.80
C TRP A 162 -8.35 -5.48 -57.06
N LEU A 163 -7.51 -5.99 -57.97
CA LEU A 163 -6.27 -5.36 -58.44
C LEU A 163 -6.50 -4.37 -59.60
N SER A 164 -7.74 -4.21 -60.08
CA SER A 164 -8.09 -3.26 -61.14
C SER A 164 -7.63 -1.83 -60.85
N PRO A 165 -7.74 -1.29 -59.61
CA PRO A 165 -7.21 0.03 -59.29
C PRO A 165 -5.70 0.17 -59.53
N VAL A 166 -4.91 -0.87 -59.23
CA VAL A 166 -3.45 -0.91 -59.48
C VAL A 166 -3.18 -0.86 -60.99
N LYS A 167 -3.95 -1.64 -61.76
CA LYS A 167 -3.84 -1.65 -63.23
C LYS A 167 -4.07 -0.27 -63.85
N HIS A 168 -5.10 0.46 -63.42
CA HIS A 168 -5.47 1.75 -64.03
C HIS A 168 -4.61 2.92 -63.53
N SER A 169 -4.29 2.96 -62.24
CA SER A 169 -3.53 4.07 -61.65
C SER A 169 -2.03 3.99 -61.91
N GLY A 170 -1.50 2.78 -62.12
CA GLY A 170 -0.05 2.58 -62.23
C GLY A 170 0.71 2.75 -60.91
N VAL A 171 0.01 2.82 -59.78
CA VAL A 171 0.61 2.99 -58.44
C VAL A 171 0.77 1.61 -57.76
N PRO A 172 1.89 1.33 -57.08
CA PRO A 172 2.07 0.09 -56.33
C PRO A 172 0.97 -0.18 -55.30
N LEU A 173 0.72 -1.46 -55.02
CA LEU A 173 -0.33 -1.87 -54.09
C LEU A 173 0.08 -1.54 -52.66
N ALA A 174 -0.70 -0.71 -51.97
CA ALA A 174 -0.46 -0.42 -50.56
C ALA A 174 -0.73 -1.64 -49.67
N ARG A 175 0.16 -1.91 -48.70
CA ARG A 175 0.05 -3.01 -47.73
C ARG A 175 -1.31 -3.07 -47.03
N GLY A 176 -1.86 -1.92 -46.61
CA GLY A 176 -3.17 -1.87 -45.96
C GLY A 176 -4.32 -2.38 -46.84
N THR A 177 -4.25 -2.16 -48.15
CA THR A 177 -5.25 -2.67 -49.11
C THR A 177 -5.15 -4.18 -49.27
N LEU A 178 -3.91 -4.69 -49.38
CA LEU A 178 -3.64 -6.14 -49.42
C LEU A 178 -4.18 -6.85 -48.17
N VAL A 179 -3.86 -6.31 -46.98
CA VAL A 179 -4.31 -6.86 -45.69
C VAL A 179 -5.84 -6.82 -45.60
N THR A 180 -6.45 -5.72 -46.01
CA THR A 180 -7.92 -5.57 -46.02
C THR A 180 -8.60 -6.60 -46.92
N HIS A 181 -8.03 -6.86 -48.09
CA HIS A 181 -8.56 -7.89 -48.97
C HIS A 181 -8.34 -9.30 -48.38
N CYS A 182 -7.19 -9.56 -47.77
CA CYS A 182 -6.84 -10.85 -47.16
C CYS A 182 -7.83 -11.33 -46.10
N TYR A 183 -8.27 -10.46 -45.17
CA TYR A 183 -9.25 -10.89 -44.17
C TYR A 183 -10.71 -10.91 -44.68
N LYS A 184 -11.03 -10.17 -45.76
CA LYS A 184 -12.38 -10.13 -46.34
C LYS A 184 -12.65 -11.27 -47.32
N ASP A 185 -11.64 -11.76 -48.02
CA ASP A 185 -11.76 -12.81 -49.04
C ASP A 185 -11.02 -14.09 -48.61
N LEU A 186 -11.77 -15.09 -48.15
CA LEU A 186 -11.23 -16.38 -47.72
C LEU A 186 -10.50 -17.13 -48.85
N GLY A 187 -10.92 -16.91 -50.10
CA GLY A 187 -10.27 -17.52 -51.27
C GLY A 187 -8.86 -16.98 -51.48
N PHE A 188 -8.64 -15.70 -51.25
CA PHE A 188 -7.34 -15.06 -51.32
C PHE A 188 -6.44 -15.44 -50.14
N MET A 189 -7.00 -15.55 -48.93
CA MET A 189 -6.26 -16.09 -47.77
C MET A 189 -5.77 -17.52 -48.05
N ASP A 190 -6.65 -18.39 -48.56
CA ASP A 190 -6.30 -19.76 -48.98
C ASP A 190 -5.24 -19.78 -50.08
N PHE A 191 -5.32 -18.84 -51.03
CA PHE A 191 -4.31 -18.69 -52.07
C PHE A 191 -2.92 -18.37 -51.50
N ILE A 192 -2.82 -17.47 -50.52
CA ILE A 192 -1.55 -17.15 -49.86
C ILE A 192 -1.02 -18.37 -49.08
N CYS A 193 -1.85 -19.03 -48.28
CA CYS A 193 -1.44 -20.21 -47.51
C CYS A 193 -1.03 -21.40 -48.41
N SER A 194 -1.75 -21.61 -49.51
CA SER A 194 -1.42 -22.64 -50.50
C SER A 194 -0.16 -22.31 -51.30
N LEU A 195 0.12 -21.03 -51.57
CA LEU A 195 1.37 -20.59 -52.18
C LEU A 195 2.58 -20.98 -51.32
N VAL A 196 2.54 -20.67 -50.02
CA VAL A 196 3.64 -21.00 -49.11
C VAL A 196 3.83 -22.50 -49.00
N THR A 197 2.76 -23.27 -48.79
CA THR A 197 2.89 -24.73 -48.68
C THR A 197 3.39 -25.41 -49.95
N ARG A 198 2.99 -24.93 -51.13
CA ARG A 198 3.54 -25.41 -52.40
C ARG A 198 5.01 -25.06 -52.56
N SER A 199 5.40 -23.84 -52.17
CA SER A 199 6.79 -23.38 -52.25
C SER A 199 7.68 -24.17 -51.28
N VAL A 200 7.28 -24.30 -50.02
CA VAL A 200 8.00 -25.13 -49.03
C VAL A 200 8.15 -26.58 -49.52
N LYS A 201 7.14 -27.14 -50.18
CA LYS A 201 7.24 -28.48 -50.77
C LYS A 201 8.21 -28.52 -51.96
N ALA A 202 8.19 -27.51 -52.84
CA ALA A 202 9.07 -27.43 -54.01
C ALA A 202 10.55 -27.30 -53.64
N PHE A 203 10.87 -26.61 -52.55
CA PHE A 203 12.23 -26.45 -52.06
C PHE A 203 12.59 -27.39 -50.89
N ALA A 204 11.78 -28.42 -50.59
CA ALA A 204 11.95 -29.24 -49.39
C ALA A 204 13.31 -29.99 -49.33
N GLU A 205 13.86 -30.35 -50.49
CA GLU A 205 15.11 -31.12 -50.62
C GLU A 205 16.33 -30.22 -50.86
N ASP A 206 16.15 -28.90 -50.89
CA ASP A 206 17.23 -27.95 -51.21
C ASP A 206 17.90 -27.42 -49.93
N PRO A 207 19.23 -27.59 -49.77
CA PRO A 207 19.98 -27.06 -48.62
C PRO A 207 19.93 -25.53 -48.49
N GLY A 208 19.57 -24.80 -49.54
CA GLY A 208 19.38 -23.33 -49.55
C GLY A 208 17.93 -22.85 -49.40
N SER A 209 16.97 -23.74 -49.13
CA SER A 209 15.54 -23.44 -49.12
C SER A 209 15.12 -22.29 -48.18
N SER A 210 15.74 -22.19 -47.01
CA SER A 210 15.45 -21.14 -46.03
C SER A 210 15.74 -19.73 -46.58
N THR A 211 16.89 -19.52 -47.22
CA THR A 211 17.28 -18.20 -47.74
C THR A 211 16.45 -17.81 -48.96
N ARG A 212 16.11 -18.76 -49.83
CA ARG A 212 15.29 -18.52 -51.03
C ARG A 212 13.84 -18.19 -50.69
N LEU A 213 13.29 -18.84 -49.66
CA LEU A 213 11.90 -18.61 -49.24
C LEU A 213 11.72 -17.44 -48.29
N ARG A 214 12.80 -16.81 -47.81
CA ARG A 214 12.77 -15.73 -46.81
C ARG A 214 11.77 -14.61 -47.15
N VAL A 215 11.80 -14.10 -48.38
CA VAL A 215 10.88 -13.01 -48.80
C VAL A 215 9.44 -13.49 -48.80
N LEU A 216 9.17 -14.70 -49.29
CA LEU A 216 7.84 -15.28 -49.32
C LEU A 216 7.31 -15.57 -47.90
N LEU A 217 8.14 -16.11 -47.01
CA LEU A 217 7.76 -16.41 -45.62
C LEU A 217 7.55 -15.13 -44.81
N ALA A 218 8.37 -14.09 -45.01
CA ALA A 218 8.15 -12.78 -44.43
C ALA A 218 6.85 -12.14 -44.95
N PHE A 219 6.57 -12.25 -46.25
CA PHE A 219 5.31 -11.82 -46.85
C PHE A 219 4.12 -12.57 -46.24
N TYR A 220 4.23 -13.89 -46.10
CA TYR A 220 3.20 -14.75 -45.50
C TYR A 220 2.90 -14.36 -44.05
N ALA A 221 3.94 -14.33 -43.20
CA ALA A 221 3.81 -13.98 -41.80
C ALA A 221 3.20 -12.59 -41.66
N SER A 222 3.78 -11.60 -42.33
CA SER A 222 3.35 -10.22 -42.22
C SER A 222 1.92 -10.01 -42.74
N THR A 223 1.51 -10.68 -43.82
CA THR A 223 0.18 -10.51 -44.41
C THR A 223 -0.89 -11.24 -43.61
N ILE A 224 -0.69 -12.52 -43.26
CA ILE A 224 -1.68 -13.31 -42.52
C ILE A 224 -1.83 -12.77 -41.09
N VAL A 225 -0.73 -12.53 -40.38
CA VAL A 225 -0.78 -11.99 -39.01
C VAL A 225 -1.47 -10.62 -39.00
N SER A 226 -1.12 -9.72 -39.93
CA SER A 226 -1.79 -8.41 -40.00
C SER A 226 -3.26 -8.52 -40.41
N ALA A 227 -3.64 -9.48 -41.26
CA ALA A 227 -5.04 -9.73 -41.61
C ALA A 227 -5.84 -10.21 -40.39
N LEU A 228 -5.28 -11.12 -39.58
CA LEU A 228 -5.91 -11.58 -38.34
C LEU A 228 -6.02 -10.47 -37.29
N VAL A 229 -5.03 -9.58 -37.20
CA VAL A 229 -5.05 -8.42 -36.28
C VAL A 229 -6.12 -7.41 -36.71
N ALA A 230 -6.18 -7.09 -38.01
CA ALA A 230 -7.09 -6.09 -38.57
C ALA A 230 -8.55 -6.56 -38.64
N ALA A 231 -8.80 -7.87 -38.63
CA ALA A 231 -10.15 -8.41 -38.53
C ALA A 231 -10.77 -8.08 -37.17
N GLU A 232 -11.98 -7.51 -37.19
CA GLU A 232 -12.76 -7.22 -35.98
C GLU A 232 -13.18 -8.52 -35.28
N ASN A 233 -13.76 -9.45 -36.04
CA ASN A 233 -14.17 -10.77 -35.59
C ASN A 233 -13.65 -11.84 -36.56
N LEU A 234 -13.10 -12.92 -36.02
CA LEU A 234 -12.69 -14.09 -36.80
C LEU A 234 -13.77 -15.17 -36.71
N SER A 235 -14.40 -15.50 -37.84
CA SER A 235 -15.38 -16.59 -37.91
C SER A 235 -14.71 -17.96 -37.81
N ASP A 236 -15.44 -18.97 -37.33
CA ASP A 236 -14.97 -20.37 -37.27
C ASP A 236 -14.49 -20.90 -38.63
N ASN A 237 -15.10 -20.44 -39.72
CA ASN A 237 -14.69 -20.77 -41.09
C ASN A 237 -13.24 -20.35 -41.40
N VAL A 238 -12.78 -19.21 -40.85
CA VAL A 238 -11.39 -18.72 -41.01
C VAL A 238 -10.44 -19.67 -40.27
N VAL A 239 -10.77 -20.01 -39.02
CA VAL A 239 -9.96 -20.90 -38.19
C VAL A 239 -9.87 -22.29 -38.82
N ALA A 240 -11.01 -22.86 -39.24
CA ALA A 240 -11.08 -24.14 -39.92
C ALA A 240 -10.27 -24.15 -41.23
N LYS A 241 -10.28 -23.04 -41.97
CA LYS A 241 -9.51 -22.89 -43.22
C LYS A 241 -8.01 -22.80 -42.98
N LEU A 242 -7.58 -22.11 -41.92
CA LEU A 242 -6.16 -21.95 -41.56
C LEU A 242 -5.57 -23.20 -40.91
N PHE A 243 -6.37 -24.00 -40.20
CA PHE A 243 -5.88 -25.11 -39.41
C PHE A 243 -5.02 -26.14 -40.17
N PRO A 244 -5.38 -26.62 -41.38
CA PRO A 244 -4.52 -27.51 -42.15
C PRO A 244 -3.14 -26.90 -42.48
N TYR A 245 -3.06 -25.59 -42.62
CA TYR A 245 -1.80 -24.86 -42.87
C TYR A 245 -0.97 -24.73 -41.60
N ILE A 246 -1.61 -24.46 -40.47
CA ILE A 246 -0.99 -24.47 -39.13
C ILE A 246 -0.35 -25.83 -38.86
N GLN A 247 -1.07 -26.92 -39.11
CA GLN A 247 -0.53 -28.28 -38.94
C GLN A 247 0.70 -28.56 -39.81
N LYS A 248 0.71 -28.08 -41.06
CA LYS A 248 1.86 -28.19 -41.95
C LYS A 248 3.03 -27.34 -41.47
N GLY A 249 2.75 -26.14 -40.98
CA GLY A 249 3.74 -25.23 -40.39
C GLY A 249 4.45 -25.82 -39.18
N LEU A 250 3.68 -26.33 -38.21
CA LEU A 250 4.23 -26.99 -37.00
C LEU A 250 5.08 -28.22 -37.32
N LYS A 251 4.74 -28.96 -38.38
CA LYS A 251 5.50 -30.15 -38.81
C LYS A 251 6.73 -29.81 -39.65
N SER A 252 6.88 -28.57 -40.11
CA SER A 252 7.99 -28.15 -40.97
C SER A 252 9.32 -28.14 -40.22
N SER A 253 10.41 -28.38 -40.95
CA SER A 253 11.79 -28.21 -40.50
C SER A 253 12.32 -26.79 -40.72
N LEU A 254 11.60 -25.92 -41.44
CA LEU A 254 12.02 -24.55 -41.73
C LEU A 254 11.71 -23.61 -40.54
N PRO A 255 12.73 -22.98 -39.92
CA PRO A 255 12.52 -22.11 -38.75
C PRO A 255 11.56 -20.96 -39.02
N ASP A 256 11.73 -20.22 -40.12
CA ASP A 256 10.92 -19.04 -40.46
C ASP A 256 9.44 -19.41 -40.67
N TYR A 257 9.15 -20.58 -41.25
CA TYR A 257 7.76 -21.02 -41.45
C TYR A 257 7.10 -21.45 -40.13
N ARG A 258 7.88 -22.07 -39.22
CA ARG A 258 7.40 -22.39 -37.86
C ARG A 258 7.15 -21.12 -37.05
N ALA A 259 8.08 -20.17 -37.06
CA ALA A 259 7.93 -18.88 -36.39
C ALA A 259 6.67 -18.15 -36.87
N ALA A 260 6.46 -18.07 -38.18
CA ALA A 260 5.24 -17.52 -38.77
C ALA A 260 3.98 -18.25 -38.27
N THR A 261 4.05 -19.59 -38.15
CA THR A 261 2.95 -20.41 -37.65
C THR A 261 2.66 -20.15 -36.17
N TYR A 262 3.69 -20.02 -35.34
CA TYR A 262 3.53 -19.63 -33.93
C TYR A 262 2.87 -18.27 -33.80
N MET A 263 3.30 -17.27 -34.59
CA MET A 263 2.67 -15.96 -34.62
C MET A 263 1.18 -16.04 -34.99
N ILE A 264 0.82 -16.86 -35.98
CA ILE A 264 -0.56 -17.09 -36.39
C ILE A 264 -1.37 -17.74 -35.26
N ILE A 265 -0.84 -18.78 -34.60
CA ILE A 265 -1.49 -19.43 -33.45
C ILE A 265 -1.71 -18.43 -32.32
N CYS A 266 -0.70 -17.63 -31.97
CA CYS A 266 -0.83 -16.60 -30.93
C CYS A 266 -1.94 -15.60 -31.27
N GLN A 267 -2.02 -15.12 -32.52
CA GLN A 267 -3.08 -14.18 -32.91
C GLN A 267 -4.47 -14.81 -32.86
N ILE A 268 -4.62 -16.05 -33.34
CA ILE A 268 -5.91 -16.78 -33.25
C ILE A 268 -6.30 -16.95 -31.78
N SER A 269 -5.35 -17.34 -30.92
CA SER A 269 -5.59 -17.54 -29.49
C SER A 269 -6.01 -16.27 -28.75
N VAL A 270 -5.59 -15.10 -29.23
CA VAL A 270 -5.97 -13.80 -28.65
C VAL A 270 -7.35 -13.35 -29.15
N LYS A 271 -7.71 -13.65 -30.40
CA LYS A 271 -8.91 -13.14 -31.07
C LYS A 271 -10.13 -14.06 -30.98
N VAL A 272 -9.92 -15.35 -30.72
CA VAL A 272 -10.97 -16.37 -30.74
C VAL A 272 -10.93 -17.19 -29.45
N THR A 273 -12.09 -17.39 -28.84
CA THR A 273 -12.30 -18.41 -27.80
C THR A 273 -12.57 -19.75 -28.48
N MET A 274 -11.61 -20.67 -28.41
CA MET A 274 -11.67 -21.98 -29.03
C MET A 274 -12.28 -23.01 -28.09
N GLU A 275 -12.80 -24.10 -28.64
CA GLU A 275 -13.25 -25.24 -27.84
C GLU A 275 -12.06 -25.92 -27.14
N ASP A 276 -12.23 -26.33 -25.87
CA ASP A 276 -11.17 -26.94 -25.05
C ASP A 276 -10.53 -28.17 -25.73
N THR A 277 -11.34 -28.99 -26.41
CA THR A 277 -10.85 -30.16 -27.18
C THR A 277 -9.89 -29.75 -28.31
N PHE A 278 -10.16 -28.63 -28.97
CA PHE A 278 -9.32 -28.07 -30.02
C PHE A 278 -8.02 -27.48 -29.44
N VAL A 279 -8.11 -26.77 -28.32
CA VAL A 279 -6.95 -26.20 -27.60
C VAL A 279 -6.00 -27.31 -27.16
N LYS A 280 -6.52 -28.38 -26.56
CA LYS A 280 -5.74 -29.57 -26.15
C LYS A 280 -5.08 -30.25 -27.34
N SER A 281 -5.81 -30.41 -28.45
CA SER A 281 -5.26 -30.97 -29.70
C SER A 281 -4.11 -30.11 -30.26
N LEU A 282 -4.28 -28.79 -30.29
CA LEU A 282 -3.27 -27.85 -30.77
C LEU A 282 -2.04 -27.81 -29.85
N ALA A 283 -2.25 -27.75 -28.53
CA ALA A 283 -1.18 -27.84 -27.53
C ALA A 283 -0.39 -29.15 -27.66
N SER A 284 -1.08 -30.29 -27.85
CA SER A 284 -0.44 -31.58 -28.10
C SER A 284 0.45 -31.55 -29.35
N GLN A 285 -0.03 -30.96 -30.44
CA GLN A 285 0.76 -30.84 -31.68
C GLN A 285 1.96 -29.91 -31.54
N LEU A 286 1.78 -28.77 -30.84
CA LEU A 286 2.87 -27.86 -30.50
C LEU A 286 3.95 -28.61 -29.72
N ILE A 287 3.59 -29.20 -28.58
CA ILE A 287 4.54 -29.88 -27.68
C ILE A 287 5.29 -31.00 -28.40
N LYS A 288 4.58 -31.88 -29.13
CA LYS A 288 5.19 -32.98 -29.90
C LYS A 288 6.17 -32.54 -30.97
N THR A 289 6.07 -31.29 -31.42
CA THR A 289 6.93 -30.76 -32.48
C THR A 289 7.99 -29.79 -31.97
N LEU A 290 7.98 -29.40 -30.69
CA LEU A 290 8.91 -28.42 -30.10
C LEU A 290 10.38 -28.77 -30.38
N THR A 291 10.76 -30.01 -30.09
CA THR A 291 12.16 -30.48 -30.17
C THR A 291 12.65 -30.72 -31.60
N LYS A 292 11.78 -30.64 -32.61
CA LYS A 292 12.18 -30.85 -34.02
C LYS A 292 13.14 -29.79 -34.54
N VAL A 293 13.07 -28.56 -34.04
CA VAL A 293 13.94 -27.45 -34.43
C VAL A 293 14.48 -26.80 -33.14
N PRO A 294 15.68 -27.20 -32.66
CA PRO A 294 16.21 -26.76 -31.37
C PRO A 294 16.29 -25.23 -31.21
N SER A 295 16.59 -24.50 -32.28
CA SER A 295 16.67 -23.02 -32.26
C SER A 295 15.33 -22.31 -32.06
N GLN A 296 14.21 -23.04 -32.07
CA GLN A 296 12.85 -22.50 -32.00
C GLN A 296 12.04 -23.05 -30.81
N VAL A 297 12.71 -23.72 -29.86
CA VAL A 297 12.05 -24.27 -28.67
C VAL A 297 11.53 -23.13 -27.79
N ASN A 298 12.31 -22.07 -27.59
CA ASN A 298 11.90 -20.90 -26.79
C ASN A 298 10.66 -20.21 -27.40
N ASP A 299 10.69 -19.92 -28.70
CA ASP A 299 9.55 -19.34 -29.42
C ASP A 299 8.30 -20.25 -29.36
N GLY A 300 8.50 -21.56 -29.43
CA GLY A 300 7.43 -22.55 -29.31
C GLY A 300 6.83 -22.63 -27.90
N LEU A 301 7.65 -22.55 -26.85
CA LEU A 301 7.20 -22.45 -25.46
C LEU A 301 6.45 -21.14 -25.22
N GLY A 302 6.94 -20.02 -25.76
CA GLY A 302 6.22 -18.74 -25.74
C GLY A 302 4.85 -18.83 -26.41
N CYS A 303 4.76 -19.50 -27.56
CA CYS A 303 3.49 -19.76 -28.24
C CYS A 303 2.54 -20.61 -27.39
N LEU A 304 3.05 -21.65 -26.72
CA LEU A 304 2.27 -22.51 -25.83
C LEU A 304 1.76 -21.72 -24.62
N ILE A 305 2.61 -20.92 -23.98
CA ILE A 305 2.23 -20.08 -22.84
C ILE A 305 1.11 -19.11 -23.24
N ILE A 306 1.22 -18.44 -24.38
CA ILE A 306 0.17 -17.52 -24.87
C ILE A 306 -1.14 -18.27 -25.15
N LEU A 307 -1.08 -19.47 -25.75
CA LEU A 307 -2.25 -20.31 -25.97
C LEU A 307 -2.96 -20.64 -24.64
N LEU A 308 -2.21 -21.11 -23.64
CA LEU A 308 -2.76 -21.47 -22.32
C LEU A 308 -3.25 -20.25 -21.53
N GLN A 309 -2.55 -19.12 -21.64
CA GLN A 309 -2.95 -17.88 -20.97
C GLN A 309 -4.30 -17.36 -21.47
N ARG A 310 -4.55 -17.47 -22.78
CA ARG A 310 -5.76 -16.94 -23.39
C ARG A 310 -6.93 -17.92 -23.34
N GLN A 311 -6.66 -19.20 -23.47
CA GLN A 311 -7.71 -20.22 -23.55
C GLN A 311 -8.03 -20.86 -22.19
N LYS A 312 -7.10 -20.82 -21.22
CA LYS A 312 -7.24 -21.35 -19.87
C LYS A 312 -7.86 -22.76 -19.81
N PRO A 313 -7.30 -23.75 -20.51
CA PRO A 313 -7.77 -25.13 -20.39
C PRO A 313 -7.53 -25.64 -18.96
N GLU A 314 -8.40 -26.54 -18.47
CA GLU A 314 -8.27 -27.12 -17.13
C GLU A 314 -7.02 -28.02 -17.01
N ASN A 315 -6.69 -28.75 -18.08
CA ASN A 315 -5.52 -29.62 -18.14
C ASN A 315 -4.98 -29.79 -19.57
N LEU A 316 -3.75 -30.30 -19.69
CA LEU A 316 -3.11 -30.61 -20.98
C LEU A 316 -3.30 -32.08 -21.39
N GLY A 317 -3.71 -32.95 -20.45
CA GLY A 317 -3.73 -34.40 -20.61
C GLY A 317 -2.33 -35.04 -20.48
N GLU A 318 -2.29 -36.35 -20.27
CA GLU A 318 -1.07 -37.10 -19.94
C GLU A 318 -0.06 -37.13 -21.10
N LYS A 319 -0.50 -37.45 -22.32
CA LYS A 319 0.42 -37.60 -23.48
C LYS A 319 1.19 -36.31 -23.80
N PRO A 320 0.55 -35.12 -23.86
CA PRO A 320 1.29 -33.86 -24.06
C PRO A 320 2.22 -33.55 -22.90
N PHE A 321 1.83 -33.85 -21.66
CA PHE A 321 2.65 -33.64 -20.47
C PHE A 321 3.97 -34.44 -20.55
N LEU A 322 3.93 -35.73 -20.88
CA LEU A 322 5.13 -36.57 -21.05
C LEU A 322 6.11 -35.98 -22.07
N HIS A 323 5.61 -35.56 -23.23
CA HIS A 323 6.46 -34.94 -24.25
C HIS A 323 7.05 -33.59 -23.81
N LEU A 324 6.33 -32.83 -22.98
CA LEU A 324 6.81 -31.56 -22.45
C LEU A 324 7.95 -31.80 -21.45
N CYS A 325 7.80 -32.76 -20.53
CA CYS A 325 8.87 -33.15 -19.60
C CYS A 325 10.11 -33.72 -20.32
N GLY A 326 9.96 -34.27 -21.53
CA GLY A 326 11.07 -34.71 -22.37
C GLY A 326 11.83 -33.59 -23.09
N VAL A 327 11.46 -32.32 -22.93
CA VAL A 327 12.18 -31.19 -23.55
C VAL A 327 13.50 -30.94 -22.81
N PRO A 328 14.65 -30.92 -23.52
CA PRO A 328 15.95 -30.64 -22.90
C PRO A 328 15.99 -29.26 -22.23
N ASP A 329 16.51 -29.20 -21.00
CA ASP A 329 16.64 -27.97 -20.21
C ASP A 329 15.33 -27.17 -20.07
N LEU A 330 14.19 -27.87 -19.96
CA LEU A 330 12.87 -27.24 -19.88
C LEU A 330 12.81 -26.16 -18.79
N ILE A 331 13.27 -26.47 -17.58
CA ILE A 331 13.18 -25.53 -16.45
C ILE A 331 14.13 -24.34 -16.64
N GLY A 332 15.32 -24.55 -17.23
CA GLY A 332 16.23 -23.46 -17.59
C GLY A 332 15.62 -22.51 -18.63
N LEU A 333 14.96 -23.07 -19.65
CA LEU A 333 14.22 -22.29 -20.65
C LEU A 333 13.04 -21.53 -20.05
N LEU A 334 12.25 -22.17 -19.18
CA LEU A 334 11.13 -21.51 -18.48
C LEU A 334 11.62 -20.43 -17.52
N HIS A 335 12.75 -20.64 -16.84
CA HIS A 335 13.38 -19.63 -16.01
C HIS A 335 13.74 -18.39 -16.84
N GLY A 336 14.42 -18.57 -17.99
CA GLY A 336 14.75 -17.45 -18.89
C GLY A 336 13.53 -16.72 -19.43
N ILE A 337 12.42 -17.43 -19.71
CA ILE A 337 11.16 -16.78 -20.11
C ILE A 337 10.54 -16.02 -18.93
N SER A 338 10.60 -16.58 -17.71
CA SER A 338 10.00 -16.00 -16.50
C SER A 338 10.60 -14.65 -16.10
N GLU A 339 11.83 -14.35 -16.53
CA GLU A 339 12.46 -13.04 -16.30
C GLU A 339 11.74 -11.89 -17.04
N SER A 340 11.10 -12.19 -18.19
CA SER A 340 10.46 -11.18 -19.04
C SER A 340 8.94 -11.36 -19.17
N TYR A 341 8.42 -12.57 -18.98
CA TYR A 341 7.04 -12.92 -19.27
C TYR A 341 6.44 -13.86 -18.21
N ASP A 342 5.11 -13.84 -18.08
CA ASP A 342 4.38 -14.70 -17.13
C ASP A 342 4.32 -16.16 -17.61
N VAL A 343 5.03 -17.05 -16.93
CA VAL A 343 5.03 -18.52 -17.18
C VAL A 343 3.92 -19.25 -16.40
N SER A 344 3.17 -18.55 -15.55
CA SER A 344 2.16 -19.15 -14.68
C SER A 344 1.08 -19.97 -15.38
N PRO A 345 0.60 -19.61 -16.59
CA PRO A 345 -0.42 -20.39 -17.29
C PRO A 345 0.03 -21.82 -17.61
N LEU A 346 1.30 -22.00 -17.97
CA LEU A 346 1.87 -23.31 -18.24
C LEU A 346 2.09 -24.08 -16.94
N LEU A 347 2.67 -23.43 -15.92
CA LEU A 347 2.90 -24.06 -14.61
C LEU A 347 1.60 -24.53 -13.94
N ARG A 348 0.51 -23.76 -14.05
CA ARG A 348 -0.81 -24.16 -13.55
C ARG A 348 -1.29 -25.49 -14.14
N CYS A 349 -0.96 -25.76 -15.40
CA CYS A 349 -1.29 -27.03 -16.05
C CYS A 349 -0.29 -28.15 -15.70
N MET A 350 0.98 -27.80 -15.47
CA MET A 350 2.05 -28.77 -15.24
C MET A 350 2.15 -29.26 -13.80
N LEU A 351 2.02 -28.37 -12.80
CA LEU A 351 2.27 -28.69 -11.39
C LEU A 351 1.38 -29.83 -10.86
N PRO A 352 0.06 -29.87 -11.11
CA PRO A 352 -0.77 -30.99 -10.64
C PRO A 352 -0.31 -32.33 -11.20
N HIS A 353 0.03 -32.38 -12.50
CA HIS A 353 0.49 -33.60 -13.15
C HIS A 353 1.89 -34.02 -12.66
N LEU A 354 2.79 -33.08 -12.38
CA LEU A 354 4.10 -33.39 -11.78
C LEU A 354 3.94 -34.03 -10.41
N VAL A 355 3.06 -33.51 -9.55
CA VAL A 355 2.80 -34.08 -8.22
C VAL A 355 2.19 -35.47 -8.34
N ALA A 356 1.14 -35.62 -9.15
CA ALA A 356 0.48 -36.92 -9.36
C ALA A 356 1.44 -37.97 -9.94
N SER A 357 2.29 -37.59 -10.92
CA SER A 357 3.27 -38.52 -11.51
C SER A 357 4.37 -38.95 -10.53
N VAL A 358 4.76 -38.09 -9.57
CA VAL A 358 5.68 -38.51 -8.49
C VAL A 358 5.01 -39.57 -7.62
N VAL A 359 3.73 -39.40 -7.26
CA VAL A 359 2.99 -40.37 -6.44
C VAL A 359 2.73 -41.68 -7.19
N GLN A 360 2.32 -41.63 -8.45
CA GLN A 360 2.08 -42.81 -9.31
C GLN A 360 3.35 -43.65 -9.50
N HIS A 361 4.51 -43.00 -9.68
CA HIS A 361 5.79 -43.70 -9.76
C HIS A 361 6.12 -44.47 -8.47
N ILE A 362 5.77 -43.90 -7.30
CA ILE A 362 5.96 -44.55 -5.99
C ILE A 362 4.99 -45.73 -5.81
N ALA A 363 3.79 -45.64 -6.38
CA ALA A 363 2.79 -46.71 -6.40
C ALA A 363 3.20 -47.93 -7.25
N GLY A 364 4.25 -47.82 -8.08
CA GLY A 364 4.69 -48.89 -8.98
C GLY A 364 3.85 -49.01 -10.25
N GLU A 365 3.02 -48.01 -10.55
CA GLU A 365 2.28 -47.91 -11.82
C GLU A 365 3.22 -47.32 -12.87
N GLU A 366 3.88 -48.19 -13.66
CA GLU A 366 4.81 -47.76 -14.72
C GLU A 366 4.07 -46.92 -15.78
N ALA A 367 4.22 -45.59 -15.71
CA ALA A 367 3.92 -44.73 -16.85
C ALA A 367 4.98 -44.98 -17.93
N GLU A 368 4.57 -45.45 -19.10
CA GLU A 368 5.45 -45.71 -20.25
C GLU A 368 6.38 -44.51 -20.54
N GLY A 369 7.69 -44.67 -20.27
CA GLY A 369 8.76 -44.02 -21.04
C GLY A 369 9.58 -42.89 -20.41
N ILE A 370 9.40 -42.49 -19.14
CA ILE A 370 10.23 -41.45 -18.48
C ILE A 370 10.56 -41.86 -17.04
N ASP A 371 11.83 -41.73 -16.64
CA ASP A 371 12.30 -41.99 -15.26
C ASP A 371 11.59 -41.05 -14.27
N GLY A 372 10.94 -41.61 -13.24
CA GLY A 372 10.19 -40.83 -12.25
C GLY A 372 11.04 -39.79 -11.51
N GLN A 373 12.36 -39.98 -11.50
CA GLN A 373 13.32 -39.01 -10.98
C GLN A 373 13.26 -37.66 -11.71
N ILE A 374 12.88 -37.65 -13.00
CA ILE A 374 12.77 -36.43 -13.81
C ILE A 374 11.65 -35.51 -13.28
N TYR A 375 10.51 -36.08 -12.86
CA TYR A 375 9.39 -35.28 -12.34
C TYR A 375 9.74 -34.60 -11.02
N LYS A 376 10.40 -35.33 -10.11
CA LYS A 376 10.90 -34.77 -8.85
C LYS A 376 11.91 -33.66 -9.11
N ASN A 377 12.92 -33.93 -9.96
CA ASN A 377 13.96 -32.96 -10.27
C ASN A 377 13.34 -31.68 -10.85
N HIS A 378 12.35 -31.79 -11.75
CA HIS A 378 11.64 -30.63 -12.26
C HIS A 378 10.89 -29.85 -11.16
N LEU A 379 10.20 -30.53 -10.23
CA LEU A 379 9.53 -29.85 -9.11
C LEU A 379 10.53 -29.11 -8.20
N GLU A 380 11.65 -29.74 -7.86
CA GLU A 380 12.71 -29.12 -7.07
C GLU A 380 13.31 -27.92 -7.81
N GLU A 381 13.65 -28.06 -9.10
CA GLU A 381 14.19 -26.97 -9.90
C GLU A 381 13.19 -25.82 -10.08
N ILE A 382 11.89 -26.10 -10.21
CA ILE A 382 10.84 -25.06 -10.25
C ILE A 382 10.81 -24.31 -8.93
N LEU A 383 10.77 -25.02 -7.78
CA LEU A 383 10.77 -24.40 -6.45
C LEU A 383 12.01 -23.53 -6.21
N ILE A 384 13.17 -23.96 -6.71
CA ILE A 384 14.44 -23.23 -6.57
C ILE A 384 14.48 -22.02 -7.52
N LYS A 385 14.36 -22.24 -8.83
CA LYS A 385 14.66 -21.26 -9.88
C LYS A 385 13.50 -20.31 -10.18
N ILE A 386 12.25 -20.77 -10.12
CA ILE A 386 11.09 -20.00 -10.60
C ILE A 386 10.27 -19.46 -9.42
N PRO A 387 9.94 -18.15 -9.37
CA PRO A 387 9.02 -17.61 -8.38
C PRO A 387 7.57 -18.05 -8.69
N LEU A 388 6.93 -18.69 -7.71
CA LEU A 388 5.54 -19.14 -7.80
C LEU A 388 4.61 -17.97 -7.48
N THR A 389 4.20 -17.25 -8.52
CA THR A 389 3.24 -16.13 -8.41
C THR A 389 1.83 -16.59 -8.82
N ASN A 390 0.82 -15.72 -8.69
CA ASN A 390 -0.56 -16.00 -9.13
C ASN A 390 -1.20 -17.25 -8.48
N ASN A 391 -1.01 -17.43 -7.16
CA ASN A 391 -1.51 -18.56 -6.35
C ASN A 391 -0.98 -19.94 -6.77
N LEU A 392 0.16 -20.01 -7.48
CA LEU A 392 0.79 -21.28 -7.83
C LEU A 392 1.43 -21.97 -6.63
N ASP A 393 1.91 -21.19 -5.66
CA ASP A 393 2.40 -21.64 -4.36
C ASP A 393 1.29 -22.35 -3.57
N HIS A 394 0.11 -21.75 -3.48
CA HIS A 394 -1.07 -22.37 -2.86
C HIS A 394 -1.51 -23.63 -3.63
N LEU A 395 -1.59 -23.56 -4.96
CA LEU A 395 -1.98 -24.69 -5.81
C LEU A 395 -1.04 -25.88 -5.63
N LEU A 396 0.28 -25.64 -5.60
CA LEU A 396 1.26 -26.69 -5.39
C LEU A 396 1.15 -27.30 -3.98
N ALA A 397 1.03 -26.46 -2.95
CA ALA A 397 0.86 -26.94 -1.58
C ALA A 397 -0.44 -27.75 -1.39
N SER A 398 -1.54 -27.30 -2.00
CA SER A 398 -2.84 -27.99 -1.95
C SER A 398 -2.74 -29.37 -2.61
N HIS A 399 -2.20 -29.45 -3.83
CA HIS A 399 -2.07 -30.74 -4.52
C HIS A 399 -1.07 -31.68 -3.86
N LEU A 400 0.03 -31.18 -3.29
CA LEU A 400 0.93 -32.02 -2.48
C LEU A 400 0.20 -32.62 -1.27
N PHE A 401 -0.64 -31.84 -0.60
CA PHE A 401 -1.44 -32.32 0.51
C PHE A 401 -2.51 -33.34 0.06
N GLU A 402 -3.32 -32.99 -0.94
CA GLU A 402 -4.40 -33.84 -1.45
C GLU A 402 -3.88 -35.18 -1.95
N GLU A 403 -2.79 -35.20 -2.74
CA GLU A 403 -2.21 -36.44 -3.28
C GLU A 403 -1.51 -37.26 -2.19
N TYR A 404 -0.95 -36.62 -1.17
CA TYR A 404 -0.39 -37.34 -0.02
C TYR A 404 -1.49 -38.10 0.74
N ILE A 405 -2.61 -37.43 1.01
CA ILE A 405 -3.75 -38.03 1.71
C ILE A 405 -4.43 -39.08 0.83
N SER A 406 -4.61 -38.82 -0.47
CA SER A 406 -5.24 -39.74 -1.42
C SER A 406 -4.48 -41.07 -1.44
N TYR A 407 -3.17 -41.05 -1.62
CA TYR A 407 -2.31 -42.22 -1.65
C TYR A 407 -2.29 -42.96 -0.31
N SER A 408 -2.05 -42.24 0.79
CA SER A 408 -1.92 -42.84 2.12
C SER A 408 -3.24 -43.38 2.69
N SER A 409 -4.38 -43.04 2.08
CA SER A 409 -5.71 -43.54 2.48
C SER A 409 -6.12 -44.87 1.79
N GLN A 410 -5.38 -45.32 0.78
CA GLN A 410 -5.70 -46.55 0.04
C GLN A 410 -5.37 -47.80 0.88
N GLU A 411 -6.33 -48.71 1.07
CA GLU A 411 -6.20 -49.88 1.97
C GLU A 411 -5.14 -50.91 1.53
N GLU A 412 -4.66 -50.86 0.29
CA GLU A 412 -3.63 -51.75 -0.28
C GLU A 412 -2.20 -51.17 -0.21
N THR A 413 -2.00 -50.01 0.41
CA THR A 413 -0.65 -49.41 0.51
C THR A 413 0.24 -50.19 1.47
N GLN A 414 1.36 -50.70 0.92
CA GLN A 414 2.42 -51.29 1.73
C GLN A 414 3.06 -50.20 2.59
N ALA A 415 3.37 -50.48 3.87
CA ALA A 415 4.02 -49.52 4.78
C ALA A 415 5.32 -48.90 4.22
N ASN A 416 5.99 -49.60 3.30
CA ASN A 416 7.18 -49.12 2.59
C ASN A 416 6.87 -47.96 1.61
N GLY A 417 5.67 -47.90 1.03
CA GLY A 417 5.26 -46.86 0.08
C GLY A 417 5.08 -45.49 0.74
N VAL A 418 4.46 -45.44 1.93
CA VAL A 418 4.28 -44.20 2.70
C VAL A 418 5.62 -43.66 3.21
N ALA A 419 6.53 -44.55 3.64
CA ALA A 419 7.88 -44.15 4.05
C ALA A 419 8.68 -43.55 2.88
N LEU A 420 8.59 -44.15 1.69
CA LEU A 420 9.23 -43.64 0.49
C LEU A 420 8.59 -42.31 0.04
N LEU A 421 7.27 -42.17 0.13
CA LEU A 421 6.56 -40.91 -0.14
C LEU A 421 7.03 -39.78 0.79
N ASN A 422 7.15 -40.07 2.09
CA ASN A 422 7.70 -39.13 3.07
C ASN A 422 9.12 -38.68 2.69
N GLU A 423 9.99 -39.62 2.29
CA GLU A 423 11.37 -39.30 1.85
C GLU A 423 11.38 -38.38 0.62
N GLN A 424 10.47 -38.60 -0.34
CA GLN A 424 10.39 -37.79 -1.56
C GLN A 424 9.77 -36.41 -1.33
N PHE A 425 8.76 -36.31 -0.45
CA PHE A 425 8.03 -35.05 -0.18
C PHE A 425 8.73 -34.16 0.85
N LEU A 426 9.52 -34.72 1.76
CA LEU A 426 10.27 -33.98 2.78
C LEU A 426 11.06 -32.78 2.22
N PRO A 427 11.92 -32.89 1.18
CA PRO A 427 12.63 -31.74 0.64
C PRO A 427 11.67 -30.71 0.03
N LEU A 428 10.62 -31.14 -0.67
CA LEU A 428 9.64 -30.26 -1.32
C LEU A 428 8.87 -29.42 -0.29
N ILE A 429 8.38 -30.05 0.79
CA ILE A 429 7.65 -29.38 1.87
C ILE A 429 8.56 -28.40 2.60
N ARG A 430 9.83 -28.77 2.87
CA ARG A 430 10.79 -27.86 3.50
C ARG A 430 11.14 -26.66 2.61
N PHE A 431 11.22 -26.84 1.30
CA PHE A 431 11.39 -25.71 0.36
C PHE A 431 10.16 -24.81 0.31
N LEU A 432 8.95 -25.39 0.32
CA LEU A 432 7.70 -24.61 0.40
C LEU A 432 7.59 -23.86 1.72
N GLU A 433 7.93 -24.47 2.84
CA GLU A 433 7.91 -23.85 4.16
C GLU A 433 8.90 -22.67 4.25
N SER A 434 10.12 -22.85 3.73
CA SER A 434 11.14 -21.79 3.77
C SER A 434 10.86 -20.63 2.81
N LYS A 435 10.30 -20.89 1.62
CA LYS A 435 10.08 -19.86 0.58
C LYS A 435 8.66 -19.28 0.57
N TYR A 436 7.65 -20.07 0.95
CA TYR A 436 6.22 -19.73 0.92
C TYR A 436 5.45 -20.20 2.18
N PRO A 437 5.87 -19.82 3.40
CA PRO A 437 5.28 -20.31 4.65
C PRO A 437 3.77 -20.01 4.76
N ARG A 438 3.33 -18.83 4.28
CA ARG A 438 1.92 -18.42 4.31
C ARG A 438 1.01 -19.28 3.44
N ALA A 439 1.52 -19.77 2.29
CA ALA A 439 0.74 -20.60 1.39
C ALA A 439 0.53 -21.99 2.00
N LEU A 440 1.58 -22.58 2.57
CA LEU A 440 1.49 -23.84 3.29
C LEU A 440 0.54 -23.73 4.50
N ASP A 441 0.60 -22.61 5.22
CA ASP A 441 -0.28 -22.34 6.37
C ASP A 441 -1.76 -22.23 5.99
N ALA A 442 -2.06 -21.50 4.92
CA ALA A 442 -3.43 -21.38 4.43
C ALA A 442 -4.02 -22.75 4.05
N VAL A 443 -3.25 -23.57 3.34
CA VAL A 443 -3.67 -24.93 2.92
C VAL A 443 -3.90 -25.83 4.14
N LEU A 444 -2.98 -25.83 5.10
CA LEU A 444 -3.13 -26.62 6.32
C LEU A 444 -4.34 -26.18 7.14
N GLU A 445 -4.61 -24.87 7.24
CA GLU A 445 -5.80 -24.36 7.95
C GLU A 445 -7.12 -24.69 7.23
N GLU A 446 -7.15 -24.60 5.89
CA GLU A 446 -8.31 -24.94 5.07
C GLU A 446 -8.72 -26.40 5.26
N HIS A 447 -7.78 -27.33 5.06
CA HIS A 447 -8.06 -28.76 5.19
C HIS A 447 -8.23 -29.23 6.64
N LEU A 448 -7.69 -28.51 7.64
CA LEU A 448 -7.93 -28.83 9.04
C LEU A 448 -9.42 -28.77 9.40
N LYS A 449 -10.18 -27.86 8.77
CA LYS A 449 -11.64 -27.75 8.95
C LYS A 449 -12.41 -28.94 8.37
N GLU A 450 -11.83 -29.65 7.41
CA GLU A 450 -12.47 -30.73 6.65
C GLU A 450 -12.16 -32.14 7.19
N ILE A 451 -11.14 -32.27 8.05
CA ILE A 451 -10.68 -33.57 8.56
C ILE A 451 -11.66 -34.08 9.63
N THR A 452 -12.50 -35.03 9.23
CA THR A 452 -13.38 -35.77 10.14
C THR A 452 -12.97 -37.25 10.19
N GLY A 453 -12.44 -37.70 11.33
CA GLY A 453 -12.13 -39.11 11.63
C GLY A 453 -10.67 -39.40 11.97
N LEU A 454 -10.46 -40.37 12.88
CA LEU A 454 -9.15 -40.71 13.46
C LEU A 454 -8.07 -41.05 12.42
N LYS A 455 -8.39 -41.87 11.42
CA LYS A 455 -7.42 -42.24 10.36
C LYS A 455 -6.93 -41.03 9.55
N LYS A 456 -7.81 -40.08 9.22
CA LYS A 456 -7.42 -38.87 8.47
C LYS A 456 -6.62 -37.90 9.36
N GLN A 457 -6.91 -37.85 10.66
CA GLN A 457 -6.12 -37.08 11.63
C GLN A 457 -4.69 -37.64 11.74
N GLU A 458 -4.54 -38.97 11.79
CA GLU A 458 -3.22 -39.61 11.79
C GLU A 458 -2.41 -39.29 10.52
N LEU A 459 -3.04 -39.38 9.34
CA LEU A 459 -2.38 -39.02 8.06
C LEU A 459 -2.01 -37.53 7.99
N PHE A 460 -2.87 -36.65 8.51
CA PHE A 460 -2.58 -35.23 8.62
C PHE A 460 -1.39 -34.96 9.53
N HIS A 461 -1.32 -35.66 10.67
CA HIS A 461 -0.16 -35.59 11.57
C HIS A 461 1.13 -36.07 10.89
N GLN A 462 1.07 -37.13 10.09
CA GLN A 462 2.22 -37.62 9.32
C GLN A 462 2.67 -36.57 8.29
N PHE A 463 1.75 -35.95 7.55
CA PHE A 463 2.10 -34.87 6.62
C PHE A 463 2.74 -33.67 7.34
N ILE A 464 2.15 -33.24 8.45
CA ILE A 464 2.67 -32.13 9.26
C ILE A 464 4.07 -32.43 9.80
N SER A 465 4.37 -33.69 10.14
CA SER A 465 5.70 -34.08 10.63
C SER A 465 6.82 -33.86 9.61
N LEU A 466 6.48 -33.70 8.33
CA LEU A 466 7.43 -33.32 7.27
C LEU A 466 7.81 -31.84 7.34
N SER A 467 7.04 -31.02 8.05
CA SER A 467 7.26 -29.58 8.27
C SER A 467 7.87 -29.29 9.65
N THR A 468 8.78 -28.33 9.72
CA THR A 468 9.46 -27.95 10.98
C THR A 468 8.61 -27.09 11.92
N SER A 469 7.61 -26.37 11.38
CA SER A 469 6.67 -25.52 12.12
C SER A 469 5.31 -26.19 12.35
N GLY A 470 5.22 -27.49 12.08
CA GLY A 470 3.98 -28.27 12.14
C GLY A 470 3.30 -28.35 13.51
N GLY A 471 4.02 -28.08 14.61
CA GLY A 471 3.48 -28.16 15.96
C GLY A 471 2.31 -27.22 16.24
N LYS A 472 2.16 -26.12 15.47
CA LYS A 472 1.00 -25.21 15.58
C LYS A 472 -0.33 -25.86 15.18
N TYR A 473 -0.27 -26.88 14.31
CA TYR A 473 -1.44 -27.62 13.83
C TYR A 473 -1.61 -28.98 14.52
N GLN A 474 -0.78 -29.29 15.52
CA GLN A 474 -0.91 -30.51 16.32
C GLN A 474 -2.24 -30.49 17.09
N PHE A 475 -3.04 -31.55 16.95
CA PHE A 475 -4.25 -31.78 17.74
C PHE A 475 -3.91 -32.02 19.21
N LEU A 476 -4.68 -31.40 20.12
CA LEU A 476 -4.60 -31.67 21.55
C LEU A 476 -5.61 -32.76 21.92
N GLU A 477 -5.16 -33.85 22.54
CA GLU A 477 -5.97 -35.02 22.90
C GLU A 477 -7.24 -34.65 23.70
N ASP A 478 -7.19 -33.59 24.51
CA ASP A 478 -8.29 -33.15 25.37
C ASP A 478 -9.28 -32.18 24.70
N SER A 479 -9.02 -31.72 23.47
CA SER A 479 -9.84 -30.65 22.83
C SER A 479 -10.27 -30.92 21.39
N ASP A 480 -9.91 -32.06 20.81
CA ASP A 480 -10.21 -32.48 19.42
C ASP A 480 -9.89 -31.43 18.34
N THR A 481 -9.08 -30.42 18.67
CA THR A 481 -8.73 -29.29 17.80
C THR A 481 -7.23 -28.98 17.90
N SER A 482 -6.69 -28.27 16.91
CA SER A 482 -5.27 -27.92 16.89
C SER A 482 -4.90 -26.90 17.96
N LEU A 483 -3.62 -26.82 18.31
CA LEU A 483 -3.09 -25.83 19.24
C LEU A 483 -3.46 -24.39 18.85
N MET A 484 -3.33 -24.02 17.57
CA MET A 484 -3.70 -22.68 17.08
C MET A 484 -5.19 -22.35 17.28
N LEU A 485 -6.08 -23.29 16.96
CA LEU A 485 -7.51 -23.10 17.16
C LEU A 485 -7.89 -23.13 18.64
N SER A 486 -7.27 -24.00 19.42
CA SER A 486 -7.50 -24.13 20.86
C SER A 486 -7.13 -22.85 21.61
N LEU A 487 -6.05 -22.18 21.21
CA LEU A 487 -5.67 -20.88 21.76
C LEU A 487 -6.75 -19.82 21.51
N ASN A 488 -7.43 -19.86 20.36
CA ASN A 488 -8.45 -18.88 19.96
C ASN A 488 -9.89 -19.39 20.18
N HIS A 489 -10.07 -20.47 20.92
CA HIS A 489 -11.36 -21.14 21.06
C HIS A 489 -12.36 -20.28 21.86
N PRO A 490 -13.68 -20.29 21.55
CA PRO A 490 -14.68 -19.52 22.29
C PRO A 490 -14.76 -19.86 23.79
N LEU A 491 -14.55 -21.14 24.14
CA LEU A 491 -14.58 -21.61 25.54
C LEU A 491 -13.24 -21.37 26.25
N ALA A 492 -13.27 -20.63 27.36
CA ALA A 492 -12.10 -20.34 28.18
C ALA A 492 -11.35 -21.59 28.72
N PRO A 493 -12.00 -22.70 29.12
CA PRO A 493 -11.29 -23.91 29.55
C PRO A 493 -10.39 -24.51 28.45
N VAL A 494 -10.81 -24.44 27.19
CA VAL A 494 -10.02 -24.94 26.05
C VAL A 494 -8.80 -24.05 25.81
N ARG A 495 -8.96 -22.72 25.90
CA ARG A 495 -7.84 -21.77 25.83
C ARG A 495 -6.84 -22.00 26.96
N LEU A 496 -7.33 -22.27 28.18
CA LEU A 496 -6.50 -22.57 29.34
C LEU A 496 -5.66 -23.85 29.13
N LEU A 497 -6.27 -24.92 28.61
CA LEU A 497 -5.55 -26.15 28.26
C LEU A 497 -4.47 -25.88 27.19
N ALA A 498 -4.79 -25.10 26.16
CA ALA A 498 -3.85 -24.74 25.10
C ALA A 498 -2.64 -23.95 25.64
N VAL A 499 -2.86 -22.99 26.54
CA VAL A 499 -1.78 -22.24 27.20
C VAL A 499 -0.94 -23.14 28.11
N ASN A 500 -1.56 -24.07 28.83
CA ASN A 500 -0.84 -25.04 29.65
C ASN A 500 0.00 -26.00 28.78
N HIS A 501 -0.52 -26.42 27.63
CA HIS A 501 0.22 -27.23 26.66
C HIS A 501 1.41 -26.46 26.06
N LEU A 502 1.24 -25.18 25.71
CA LEU A 502 2.37 -24.31 25.32
C LEU A 502 3.42 -24.25 26.45
N LYS A 503 2.97 -24.09 27.69
CA LYS A 503 3.84 -24.03 28.86
C LYS A 503 4.60 -25.35 29.10
N THR A 504 3.99 -26.50 28.88
CA THR A 504 4.69 -27.80 28.95
C THR A 504 5.68 -27.93 27.80
N PHE A 505 5.29 -27.58 26.58
CA PHE A 505 6.17 -27.62 25.41
C PHE A 505 7.43 -26.79 25.62
N MET A 506 7.30 -25.55 26.09
CA MET A 506 8.42 -24.65 26.40
C MET A 506 9.39 -25.21 27.46
N LYS A 507 8.94 -26.13 28.31
CA LYS A 507 9.78 -26.79 29.33
C LYS A 507 10.46 -28.06 28.81
N THR A 508 9.81 -28.80 27.90
CA THR A 508 10.24 -30.14 27.48
C THR A 508 10.98 -30.17 26.14
N SER A 509 10.77 -29.19 25.26
CA SER A 509 11.13 -29.29 23.84
C SER A 509 11.51 -27.93 23.24
N LYS A 510 12.57 -27.86 22.42
CA LYS A 510 12.93 -26.67 21.62
C LYS A 510 12.61 -26.78 20.14
N GLU A 511 12.18 -27.95 19.66
CA GLU A 511 11.96 -28.23 18.24
C GLU A 511 10.47 -28.51 17.98
N GLY A 512 9.87 -27.82 16.99
CA GLY A 512 8.52 -28.12 16.47
C GLY A 512 7.53 -26.94 16.43
N ILE A 513 7.77 -25.85 17.17
CA ILE A 513 6.93 -24.64 17.15
C ILE A 513 7.83 -23.42 16.97
N ASP A 514 7.48 -22.54 16.04
CA ASP A 514 8.19 -21.27 15.80
C ASP A 514 8.14 -20.36 17.05
N GLU A 515 9.28 -19.76 17.40
CA GLU A 515 9.38 -18.78 18.48
C GLU A 515 8.46 -17.58 18.25
N THR A 516 8.25 -17.19 16.99
CA THR A 516 7.35 -16.07 16.66
C THR A 516 5.90 -16.39 17.04
N PHE A 517 5.43 -17.61 16.73
CA PHE A 517 4.10 -18.09 17.11
C PHE A 517 3.92 -18.13 18.63
N ILE A 518 4.93 -18.59 19.39
CA ILE A 518 4.85 -18.62 20.85
C ILE A 518 4.71 -17.20 21.42
N LYS A 519 5.49 -16.23 20.89
CA LYS A 519 5.38 -14.83 21.30
C LYS A 519 4.00 -14.25 21.02
N GLU A 520 3.49 -14.42 19.80
CA GLU A 520 2.16 -13.93 19.42
C GLU A 520 1.05 -14.57 20.24
N ALA A 521 1.12 -15.88 20.49
CA ALA A 521 0.16 -16.60 21.33
C ALA A 521 0.13 -16.06 22.76
N ILE A 522 1.31 -15.85 23.38
CA ILE A 522 1.40 -15.30 24.73
C ILE A 522 0.86 -13.87 24.78
N LEU A 523 1.30 -12.99 23.87
CA LEU A 523 0.83 -11.58 23.85
C LEU A 523 -0.68 -11.48 23.63
N THR A 524 -1.23 -12.29 22.73
CA THR A 524 -2.67 -12.31 22.44
C THR A 524 -3.46 -12.82 23.66
N ARG A 525 -2.97 -13.86 24.35
CA ARG A 525 -3.65 -14.43 25.53
C ARG A 525 -3.42 -13.64 26.83
N LEU A 526 -2.41 -12.78 26.93
CA LEU A 526 -2.38 -11.74 27.98
C LEU A 526 -3.56 -10.78 27.83
N GLY A 527 -4.07 -10.62 26.60
CA GLY A 527 -5.28 -9.89 26.23
C GLY A 527 -6.61 -10.58 26.57
N ASP A 528 -6.63 -11.79 27.14
CA ASP A 528 -7.83 -12.61 27.30
C ASP A 528 -8.86 -12.01 28.27
N ASP A 529 -10.14 -12.36 28.09
CA ASP A 529 -11.27 -11.92 28.92
C ASP A 529 -11.41 -12.74 30.22
N ASN A 530 -10.90 -13.97 30.24
CA ASN A 530 -10.94 -14.83 31.41
C ASN A 530 -9.66 -14.72 32.26
N VAL A 531 -9.83 -14.47 33.56
CA VAL A 531 -8.72 -14.25 34.52
C VAL A 531 -7.82 -15.49 34.66
N ASP A 532 -8.38 -16.70 34.63
CA ASP A 532 -7.61 -17.94 34.78
C ASP A 532 -6.69 -18.18 33.57
N VAL A 533 -7.17 -17.83 32.37
CA VAL A 533 -6.35 -17.85 31.14
C VAL A 533 -5.22 -16.84 31.25
N VAL A 534 -5.51 -15.59 31.65
CA VAL A 534 -4.49 -14.55 31.85
C VAL A 534 -3.45 -14.97 32.89
N LEU A 535 -3.85 -15.60 34.00
CA LEU A 535 -2.93 -16.11 35.02
C LEU A 535 -2.02 -17.23 34.48
N ALA A 536 -2.59 -18.19 33.75
CA ALA A 536 -1.80 -19.24 33.11
C ALA A 536 -0.83 -18.65 32.08
N THR A 537 -1.28 -17.68 31.28
CA THR A 537 -0.44 -16.99 30.29
C THR A 537 0.66 -16.16 30.93
N LEU A 538 0.39 -15.44 32.03
CA LEU A 538 1.43 -14.73 32.78
C LEU A 538 2.51 -15.67 33.31
N SER A 539 2.11 -16.84 33.78
CA SER A 539 3.06 -17.86 34.23
C SER A 539 3.89 -18.45 33.07
N ALA A 540 3.31 -18.55 31.87
CA ALA A 540 4.04 -18.93 30.66
C ALA A 540 4.97 -17.80 30.18
N PHE A 541 4.51 -16.55 30.25
CA PHE A 541 5.27 -15.35 29.93
C PHE A 541 6.53 -15.25 30.80
N GLU A 542 6.45 -15.52 32.11
CA GLU A 542 7.62 -15.53 32.99
C GLU A 542 8.66 -16.60 32.59
N ILE A 543 8.22 -17.77 32.12
CA ILE A 543 9.13 -18.84 31.66
C ILE A 543 9.80 -18.45 30.34
N PHE A 544 9.09 -17.76 29.44
CA PHE A 544 9.62 -17.36 28.13
C PHE A 544 10.27 -15.97 28.11
N GLN A 545 10.38 -15.30 29.26
CA GLN A 545 10.70 -13.88 29.36
C GLN A 545 12.00 -13.48 28.62
N GLN A 546 12.99 -14.37 28.55
CA GLN A 546 14.28 -14.13 27.88
C GLN A 546 14.16 -13.82 26.38
N HIS A 547 13.07 -14.23 25.74
CA HIS A 547 12.85 -14.01 24.31
C HIS A 547 12.12 -12.69 24.02
N PHE A 548 11.57 -12.01 25.04
CA PHE A 548 10.85 -10.73 24.90
C PHE A 548 11.78 -9.53 25.09
N GLY A 549 11.53 -8.46 24.35
CA GLY A 549 12.19 -7.17 24.60
C GLY A 549 11.78 -6.57 25.95
N VAL A 550 12.64 -5.74 26.55
CA VAL A 550 12.34 -5.04 27.81
C VAL A 550 11.12 -4.11 27.65
N GLU A 551 11.02 -3.40 26.52
CA GLU A 551 9.90 -2.49 26.23
C GLU A 551 8.59 -3.25 25.97
N GLU A 552 8.64 -4.36 25.23
CA GLU A 552 7.49 -5.25 24.99
C GLU A 552 6.97 -5.85 26.31
N THR A 553 7.88 -6.23 27.21
CA THR A 553 7.55 -6.73 28.54
C THR A 553 6.84 -5.67 29.37
N VAL A 554 7.41 -4.46 29.44
CA VAL A 554 6.85 -3.35 30.22
C VAL A 554 5.48 -2.94 29.69
N SER A 555 5.33 -2.76 28.37
CA SER A 555 4.06 -2.35 27.76
C SER A 555 2.95 -3.39 27.94
N SER A 556 3.26 -4.68 27.77
CA SER A 556 2.29 -5.77 27.93
C SER A 556 1.79 -5.90 29.37
N LEU A 557 2.69 -5.80 30.35
CA LEU A 557 2.32 -5.89 31.76
C LEU A 557 1.59 -4.64 32.25
N LEU A 558 1.98 -3.44 31.81
CA LEU A 558 1.26 -2.20 32.13
C LEU A 558 -0.17 -2.18 31.55
N ASN A 559 -0.40 -2.82 30.41
CA ASN A 559 -1.74 -2.98 29.85
C ASN A 559 -2.66 -3.79 30.79
N LEU A 560 -2.13 -4.79 31.51
CA LEU A 560 -2.91 -5.52 32.52
C LEU A 560 -3.39 -4.60 33.66
N PHE A 561 -2.54 -3.67 34.11
CA PHE A 561 -2.94 -2.66 35.09
C PHE A 561 -4.05 -1.76 34.54
N GLN A 562 -3.97 -1.34 33.28
CA GLN A 562 -5.02 -0.49 32.69
C GLN A 562 -6.36 -1.21 32.53
N ARG A 563 -6.35 -2.52 32.27
CA ARG A 563 -7.56 -3.34 32.09
C ARG A 563 -8.18 -3.81 33.41
N ALA A 564 -7.39 -3.94 34.47
CA ALA A 564 -7.85 -4.51 35.73
C ALA A 564 -8.88 -3.61 36.43
N ASP A 565 -10.05 -4.20 36.71
CA ASP A 565 -11.10 -3.58 37.52
C ASP A 565 -11.31 -4.39 38.80
N LEU A 566 -10.57 -4.01 39.85
CA LEU A 566 -10.59 -4.67 41.16
C LEU A 566 -11.95 -4.57 41.86
N SER A 567 -12.86 -3.69 41.41
CA SER A 567 -14.21 -3.58 41.95
C SER A 567 -15.17 -4.68 41.47
N LYS A 568 -14.87 -5.30 40.31
CA LYS A 568 -15.76 -6.30 39.67
C LYS A 568 -15.30 -7.73 39.88
N ASN A 569 -14.00 -7.96 39.96
CA ASN A 569 -13.44 -9.31 40.10
C ASN A 569 -12.15 -9.28 40.91
N GLU A 570 -12.20 -9.83 42.13
CA GLU A 570 -11.06 -9.91 43.05
C GLU A 570 -9.91 -10.76 42.50
N GLY A 571 -10.17 -11.66 41.53
CA GLY A 571 -9.15 -12.47 40.86
C GLY A 571 -8.08 -11.63 40.15
N TRP A 572 -8.40 -10.39 39.74
CA TRP A 572 -7.40 -9.47 39.18
C TRP A 572 -6.31 -9.09 40.17
N PHE A 573 -6.54 -9.19 41.49
CA PHE A 573 -5.48 -8.94 42.48
C PHE A 573 -4.28 -9.86 42.26
N ARG A 574 -4.53 -11.16 42.05
CA ARG A 574 -3.47 -12.17 41.78
C ARG A 574 -2.72 -11.87 40.48
N VAL A 575 -3.44 -11.44 39.45
CA VAL A 575 -2.86 -11.04 38.15
C VAL A 575 -1.92 -9.84 38.32
N LEU A 576 -2.39 -8.79 39.02
CA LEU A 576 -1.62 -7.58 39.26
C LEU A 576 -0.43 -7.80 40.20
N GLU A 577 -0.58 -8.69 41.19
CA GLU A 577 0.50 -9.10 42.09
C GLU A 577 1.65 -9.75 41.29
N LEU A 578 1.34 -10.72 40.42
CA LEU A 578 2.34 -11.37 39.56
C LEU A 578 2.93 -10.40 38.54
N ALA A 579 2.10 -9.58 37.89
CA ALA A 579 2.58 -8.57 36.93
C ALA A 579 3.51 -7.54 37.60
N ALA A 580 3.18 -7.08 38.82
CA ALA A 580 4.04 -6.21 39.62
C ALA A 580 5.38 -6.91 39.94
N ASN A 581 5.36 -8.17 40.37
CA ASN A 581 6.57 -8.91 40.70
C ASN A 581 7.50 -9.09 39.48
N ILE A 582 6.95 -9.23 38.28
CA ILE A 582 7.73 -9.29 37.04
C ILE A 582 8.26 -7.89 36.68
N LEU A 583 7.42 -6.84 36.73
CA LEU A 583 7.80 -5.45 36.39
C LEU A 583 8.88 -4.87 37.32
N ILE A 584 8.88 -5.26 38.59
CA ILE A 584 9.68 -4.61 39.66
C ILE A 584 11.03 -5.32 39.88
N LYS A 585 11.42 -6.26 38.99
CA LYS A 585 12.75 -6.86 39.01
C LYS A 585 13.82 -5.81 38.66
N GLU A 586 14.91 -5.78 39.44
CA GLU A 586 16.00 -4.80 39.34
C GLU A 586 16.61 -4.75 37.92
N GLU A 587 16.65 -5.88 37.22
CA GLU A 587 17.16 -6.01 35.85
C GLU A 587 16.40 -5.18 34.80
N ILE A 588 15.12 -4.89 35.04
CA ILE A 588 14.23 -4.15 34.11
C ILE A 588 14.30 -2.64 34.40
N LEU A 589 14.26 -2.25 35.67
CA LEU A 589 14.11 -0.84 36.07
C LEU A 589 15.44 -0.10 36.25
N SER A 590 16.55 -0.79 36.58
CA SER A 590 17.85 -0.14 36.83
C SER A 590 18.61 0.28 35.55
N LYS A 591 18.24 -0.28 34.39
CA LYS A 591 18.97 -0.08 33.13
C LYS A 591 18.44 1.06 32.26
N ASN A 592 17.23 1.55 32.51
CA ASN A 592 16.58 2.58 31.69
C ASN A 592 15.65 3.49 32.52
N ASP A 593 16.13 4.70 32.82
CA ASP A 593 15.39 5.72 33.59
C ASP A 593 14.05 6.11 32.96
N GLN A 594 13.93 6.07 31.62
CA GLN A 594 12.70 6.45 30.92
C GLN A 594 11.60 5.39 31.11
N LEU A 595 11.96 4.12 31.04
CA LEU A 595 11.02 3.03 31.34
C LEU A 595 10.64 3.03 32.83
N ALA A 596 11.58 3.33 33.71
CA ALA A 596 11.31 3.46 35.13
C ALA A 596 10.30 4.57 35.44
N ASN A 597 10.45 5.76 34.80
CA ASN A 597 9.47 6.84 34.88
C ASN A 597 8.10 6.39 34.38
N GLN A 598 8.04 5.74 33.20
CA GLN A 598 6.79 5.26 32.61
C GLN A 598 6.05 4.28 33.53
N VAL A 599 6.76 3.33 34.13
CA VAL A 599 6.20 2.36 35.06
C VAL A 599 5.63 3.06 36.29
N VAL A 600 6.39 3.96 36.92
CA VAL A 600 5.93 4.69 38.11
C VAL A 600 4.70 5.55 37.83
N VAL A 601 4.68 6.27 36.71
CA VAL A 601 3.54 7.12 36.33
C VAL A 601 2.27 6.28 36.09
N GLN A 602 2.39 5.10 35.48
CA GLN A 602 1.26 4.21 35.22
C GLN A 602 0.80 3.43 36.46
N LEU A 603 1.69 3.17 37.42
CA LEU A 603 1.36 2.49 38.68
C LEU A 603 0.82 3.45 39.76
N LEU A 604 1.04 4.76 39.64
CA LEU A 604 0.58 5.75 40.61
C LEU A 604 -0.92 5.66 40.95
N PRO A 605 -1.86 5.43 40.01
CA PRO A 605 -3.27 5.19 40.33
C PRO A 605 -3.52 3.97 41.23
N PHE A 606 -2.63 2.99 41.24
CA PHE A 606 -2.73 1.81 42.11
C PHE A 606 -2.06 2.02 43.46
N MET A 607 -1.38 3.16 43.67
CA MET A 607 -0.69 3.51 44.91
C MET A 607 -1.42 4.59 45.73
N VAL A 608 -2.34 5.35 45.12
CA VAL A 608 -3.15 6.34 45.83
C VAL A 608 -4.17 5.68 46.77
N ILE A 609 -4.52 6.40 47.83
CA ILE A 609 -5.38 5.87 48.89
C ILE A 609 -6.84 6.19 48.57
N THR A 610 -7.60 5.16 48.24
CA THR A 610 -9.02 5.27 47.88
C THR A 610 -9.95 4.70 48.95
N SER A 611 -9.48 3.80 49.81
CA SER A 611 -10.30 3.16 50.84
C SER A 611 -9.71 3.34 52.23
N ASN A 612 -10.58 3.42 53.24
CA ASN A 612 -10.18 3.33 54.65
C ASN A 612 -10.07 1.86 55.12
N ASP A 613 -10.58 0.90 54.34
CA ASP A 613 -10.50 -0.53 54.65
C ASP A 613 -9.19 -1.14 54.12
N ILE A 614 -8.38 -1.65 55.04
CA ILE A 614 -7.08 -2.29 54.77
C ILE A 614 -7.26 -3.60 53.99
N GLU A 615 -8.38 -4.30 54.18
CA GLU A 615 -8.64 -5.58 53.52
C GLU A 615 -9.19 -5.43 52.10
N SER A 616 -9.53 -4.21 51.68
CA SER A 616 -10.00 -3.94 50.32
C SER A 616 -8.92 -4.28 49.28
N PRO A 617 -9.29 -4.80 48.09
CA PRO A 617 -8.33 -5.19 47.05
C PRO A 617 -7.47 -4.01 46.58
N ASP A 618 -8.04 -2.80 46.61
CA ASP A 618 -7.39 -1.54 46.28
C ASP A 618 -6.30 -1.17 47.29
N MET A 619 -6.57 -1.35 48.58
CA MET A 619 -5.57 -1.09 49.62
C MET A 619 -4.52 -2.20 49.66
N LYS A 620 -4.89 -3.45 49.40
CA LYS A 620 -3.95 -4.58 49.26
C LYS A 620 -2.93 -4.36 48.15
N ILE A 621 -3.35 -3.90 46.96
CA ILE A 621 -2.41 -3.60 45.87
C ILE A 621 -1.53 -2.38 46.18
N ALA A 622 -2.08 -1.32 46.80
CA ALA A 622 -1.30 -0.16 47.21
C ALA A 622 -0.23 -0.53 48.25
N ILE A 623 -0.59 -1.38 49.22
CA ILE A 623 0.35 -1.93 50.22
C ILE A 623 1.39 -2.83 49.53
N HIS A 624 0.98 -3.71 48.61
CA HIS A 624 1.90 -4.57 47.86
C HIS A 624 2.93 -3.76 47.06
N LEU A 625 2.48 -2.78 46.29
CA LEU A 625 3.35 -1.88 45.53
C LEU A 625 4.25 -1.05 46.44
N SER A 626 3.77 -0.60 47.61
CA SER A 626 4.62 0.13 48.56
C SER A 626 5.73 -0.75 49.18
N LYS A 627 5.46 -2.05 49.37
CA LYS A 627 6.40 -3.02 49.93
C LYS A 627 7.33 -3.61 48.87
N SER A 628 6.96 -3.51 47.60
CA SER A 628 7.77 -3.95 46.48
C SER A 628 9.05 -3.12 46.32
N GLY A 629 10.01 -3.62 45.53
CA GLY A 629 11.28 -2.94 45.27
C GLY A 629 11.16 -1.59 44.56
N ILE A 630 9.99 -1.20 44.05
CA ILE A 630 9.84 0.03 43.25
C ILE A 630 10.13 1.30 44.06
N CYS A 631 9.79 1.30 45.35
CA CYS A 631 10.05 2.44 46.24
C CYS A 631 11.53 2.63 46.58
N SER A 632 12.34 1.57 46.45
CA SER A 632 13.81 1.64 46.55
C SER A 632 14.49 1.93 45.22
N LEU A 633 13.91 1.47 44.10
CA LEU A 633 14.51 1.58 42.77
C LEU A 633 14.29 2.95 42.13
N HIS A 634 13.16 3.62 42.40
CA HIS A 634 12.82 4.90 41.76
C HIS A 634 12.88 6.10 42.73
N PRO A 635 13.62 7.18 42.41
CA PRO A 635 13.80 8.34 43.31
C PRO A 635 12.49 8.99 43.78
N LEU A 636 11.48 9.08 42.90
CA LEU A 636 10.18 9.69 43.22
C LEU A 636 9.47 9.06 44.42
N LEU A 637 9.54 7.72 44.56
CA LEU A 637 8.78 6.95 45.55
C LEU A 637 9.57 6.68 46.84
N ARG A 638 10.80 7.21 46.95
CA ARG A 638 11.68 6.95 48.08
C ARG A 638 11.06 7.40 49.40
N GLY A 639 10.98 6.48 50.37
CA GLY A 639 10.39 6.73 51.69
C GLY A 639 8.87 6.55 51.76
N TRP A 640 8.20 6.19 50.65
CA TRP A 640 6.74 6.04 50.62
C TRP A 640 6.27 4.85 51.48
N LYS A 641 7.03 3.77 51.52
CA LYS A 641 6.74 2.59 52.36
C LYS A 641 6.60 2.97 53.83
N GLU A 642 7.60 3.64 54.39
CA GLU A 642 7.61 4.05 55.79
C GLU A 642 6.53 5.08 56.07
N ALA A 643 6.29 6.01 55.14
CA ALA A 643 5.22 7.01 55.25
C ALA A 643 3.83 6.36 55.31
N LEU A 644 3.54 5.40 54.42
CA LEU A 644 2.26 4.70 54.39
C LEU A 644 2.04 3.84 55.64
N GLU A 645 3.07 3.12 56.09
CA GLU A 645 2.99 2.36 57.34
C GLU A 645 2.71 3.25 58.56
N ASN A 646 3.32 4.43 58.62
CA ASN A 646 3.07 5.39 59.69
C ASN A 646 1.63 5.93 59.65
N VAL A 647 1.07 6.18 58.47
CA VAL A 647 -0.33 6.59 58.32
C VAL A 647 -1.28 5.49 58.81
N ILE A 648 -1.01 4.23 58.46
CA ILE A 648 -1.80 3.07 58.89
C ILE A 648 -1.72 2.87 60.42
N LYS A 649 -0.55 3.07 61.03
CA LYS A 649 -0.32 2.85 62.48
C LYS A 649 -0.85 3.99 63.37
N SER A 650 -0.97 5.22 62.87
CA SER A 650 -1.12 6.43 63.71
C SER A 650 -2.56 6.90 64.00
N ARG A 651 -3.62 6.38 63.34
CA ARG A 651 -4.99 6.89 63.56
C ARG A 651 -6.07 5.82 63.69
N LYS A 652 -7.15 6.18 64.41
CA LYS A 652 -8.45 5.49 64.40
C LYS A 652 -9.01 5.55 62.97
N SER A 653 -9.51 4.42 62.46
CA SER A 653 -9.90 4.07 61.07
C SER A 653 -10.64 5.07 60.14
N ARG A 654 -10.92 6.32 60.53
CA ARG A 654 -11.75 7.25 59.74
C ARG A 654 -10.99 8.27 58.87
N GLU A 655 -9.68 8.43 59.03
CA GLU A 655 -8.92 9.55 58.41
C GLU A 655 -7.76 9.13 57.48
N ILE A 656 -7.69 7.86 57.08
CA ILE A 656 -6.57 7.31 56.28
C ILE A 656 -6.50 7.95 54.88
N ILE A 657 -7.64 8.16 54.22
CA ILE A 657 -7.71 8.75 52.88
C ILE A 657 -7.11 10.16 52.84
N GLY A 658 -7.51 11.04 53.77
CA GLY A 658 -7.08 12.44 53.77
C GLY A 658 -5.59 12.58 54.08
N VAL A 659 -5.16 12.01 55.21
CA VAL A 659 -3.77 12.05 55.66
C VAL A 659 -2.85 11.32 54.68
N GLY A 660 -3.28 10.16 54.17
CA GLY A 660 -2.51 9.34 53.24
C GLY A 660 -2.19 10.07 51.94
N ASN A 661 -3.21 10.59 51.25
CA ASN A 661 -3.00 11.30 49.99
C ASN A 661 -2.24 12.62 50.19
N GLN A 662 -2.49 13.36 51.28
CA GLN A 662 -1.71 14.57 51.59
C GLN A 662 -0.24 14.25 51.87
N LYS A 663 0.04 13.18 52.61
CA LYS A 663 1.42 12.75 52.89
C LYS A 663 2.12 12.27 51.61
N MET A 664 1.39 11.63 50.70
CA MET A 664 1.89 11.27 49.37
C MET A 664 2.31 12.52 48.60
N VAL A 665 1.43 13.52 48.49
CA VAL A 665 1.73 14.78 47.80
C VAL A 665 3.00 15.44 48.36
N GLN A 666 3.13 15.51 49.69
CA GLN A 666 4.31 16.09 50.35
C GLN A 666 5.59 15.33 50.02
N LEU A 667 5.55 13.99 50.10
CA LEU A 667 6.72 13.15 49.89
C LEU A 667 7.17 13.17 48.42
N LEU A 668 6.24 12.93 47.49
CA LEU A 668 6.55 12.96 46.05
C LEU A 668 7.03 14.35 45.62
N GLY A 669 6.40 15.42 46.13
CA GLY A 669 6.83 16.80 45.89
C GLY A 669 8.23 17.09 46.42
N SER A 670 8.56 16.62 47.63
CA SER A 670 9.91 16.77 48.19
C SER A 670 10.96 15.99 47.38
N ASN A 671 10.65 14.76 46.96
CA ASN A 671 11.56 13.94 46.17
C ASN A 671 11.83 14.53 44.79
N LEU A 672 10.81 15.10 44.12
CA LEU A 672 10.99 15.83 42.86
C LEU A 672 11.87 17.07 43.03
N SER A 673 11.72 17.79 44.15
CA SER A 673 12.50 19.00 44.40
C SER A 673 13.98 18.74 44.71
N LEU A 674 14.31 17.53 45.18
CA LEU A 674 15.67 17.11 45.52
C LEU A 674 16.41 16.42 44.34
N GLY A 675 15.72 16.12 43.25
CA GLY A 675 16.29 15.41 42.10
C GLY A 675 17.15 16.28 41.18
N GLU A 676 17.99 15.64 40.36
CA GLU A 676 18.77 16.33 39.33
C GLU A 676 17.88 16.98 38.26
N ARG A 677 18.22 18.20 37.82
CA ARG A 677 17.35 19.03 36.97
C ARG A 677 16.95 18.35 35.66
N SER A 678 17.84 17.59 35.04
CA SER A 678 17.60 16.92 33.74
C SER A 678 16.66 15.71 33.84
N THR A 679 16.74 14.93 34.91
CA THR A 679 15.90 13.74 35.14
C THR A 679 14.51 14.15 35.65
N VAL A 680 14.45 15.18 36.50
CA VAL A 680 13.20 15.75 37.00
C VAL A 680 12.35 16.34 35.88
N LEU A 681 12.94 17.05 34.90
CA LEU A 681 12.18 17.63 33.78
C LEU A 681 11.46 16.57 32.93
N LYS A 682 12.11 15.44 32.66
CA LYS A 682 11.48 14.35 31.90
C LYS A 682 10.32 13.71 32.66
N LEU A 683 10.54 13.36 33.93
CA LEU A 683 9.51 12.79 34.80
C LEU A 683 8.31 13.73 34.98
N VAL A 684 8.59 15.03 35.06
CA VAL A 684 7.58 16.08 35.11
C VAL A 684 6.72 16.09 33.84
N GLU A 685 7.33 16.01 32.65
CA GLU A 685 6.56 15.94 31.40
C GLU A 685 5.74 14.65 31.33
N ASP A 686 6.27 13.51 31.79
CA ASP A 686 5.53 12.24 31.86
C ASP A 686 4.30 12.35 32.79
N LEU A 687 4.46 13.02 33.95
CA LEU A 687 3.37 13.29 34.90
C LEU A 687 2.32 14.26 34.35
N VAL A 688 2.74 15.31 33.64
CA VAL A 688 1.83 16.22 32.93
C VAL A 688 1.04 15.46 31.87
N CYS A 689 1.72 14.66 31.04
CA CYS A 689 1.09 13.85 30.00
C CYS A 689 0.09 12.86 30.59
N ALA A 690 0.38 12.26 31.75
CA ALA A 690 -0.57 11.42 32.47
C ALA A 690 -1.78 12.22 32.99
N GLY A 691 -1.58 13.45 33.47
CA GLY A 691 -2.66 14.33 33.91
C GLY A 691 -3.57 14.83 32.77
N GLU A 692 -3.04 14.96 31.55
CA GLU A 692 -3.80 15.35 30.36
C GLU A 692 -4.80 14.27 29.91
N LYS A 693 -4.50 12.99 30.17
CA LYS A 693 -5.39 11.86 29.85
C LYS A 693 -6.73 11.97 30.58
N GLU A 694 -7.77 11.36 30.00
CA GLU A 694 -9.09 11.31 30.64
C GLU A 694 -9.11 10.24 31.74
N SER A 695 -9.62 10.62 32.91
CA SER A 695 -9.68 9.76 34.09
C SER A 695 -11.07 9.13 34.20
N TYR A 696 -11.15 7.82 34.04
CA TYR A 696 -12.43 7.09 34.05
C TYR A 696 -12.66 6.36 35.37
N SER A 697 -11.61 5.76 35.95
CA SER A 697 -11.72 5.05 37.23
C SER A 697 -11.56 5.97 38.43
N LEU A 698 -12.14 5.56 39.56
CA LEU A 698 -12.02 6.25 40.85
C LEU A 698 -10.56 6.55 41.20
N LYS A 699 -9.69 5.55 41.04
CA LYS A 699 -8.24 5.64 41.26
C LYS A 699 -7.55 6.66 40.36
N GLN A 700 -7.88 6.67 39.06
CA GLN A 700 -7.30 7.61 38.10
C GLN A 700 -7.69 9.06 38.43
N LYS A 701 -8.92 9.27 38.90
CA LYS A 701 -9.41 10.59 39.31
C LYS A 701 -8.70 11.13 40.56
N VAL A 702 -8.52 10.28 41.59
CA VAL A 702 -7.73 10.65 42.78
C VAL A 702 -6.26 10.88 42.41
N ALA A 703 -5.67 10.00 41.60
CA ALA A 703 -4.30 10.16 41.13
C ALA A 703 -4.08 11.43 40.31
N PHE A 704 -5.05 11.85 39.50
CA PHE A 704 -4.98 13.13 38.80
C PHE A 704 -4.79 14.30 39.78
N HIS A 705 -5.61 14.40 40.82
CA HIS A 705 -5.50 15.49 41.80
C HIS A 705 -4.22 15.40 42.64
N VAL A 706 -3.75 14.19 42.96
CA VAL A 706 -2.45 13.96 43.61
C VAL A 706 -1.31 14.46 42.71
N THR A 707 -1.29 14.04 41.45
CA THR A 707 -0.28 14.46 40.45
C THR A 707 -0.27 15.98 40.28
N VAL A 708 -1.44 16.62 40.10
CA VAL A 708 -1.54 18.08 39.99
C VAL A 708 -0.99 18.77 41.24
N SER A 709 -1.33 18.28 42.43
CA SER A 709 -0.83 18.85 43.70
C SER A 709 0.68 18.68 43.86
N VAL A 710 1.23 17.54 43.44
CA VAL A 710 2.67 17.28 43.40
C VAL A 710 3.37 18.23 42.44
N LEU A 711 2.86 18.38 41.21
CA LEU A 711 3.42 19.29 40.21
C LEU A 711 3.40 20.75 40.70
N ILE A 712 2.30 21.20 41.32
CA ILE A 712 2.20 22.55 41.90
C ILE A 712 3.22 22.75 43.02
N SER A 713 3.41 21.75 43.90
CA SER A 713 4.40 21.84 44.98
C SER A 713 5.83 22.05 44.44
N CYS A 714 6.14 21.43 43.29
CA CYS A 714 7.42 21.58 42.62
C CYS A 714 7.64 22.99 42.07
N CYS A 715 6.59 23.71 41.66
CA CYS A 715 6.73 25.09 41.18
C CYS A 715 7.30 26.04 42.26
N SER A 716 7.15 25.69 43.54
CA SER A 716 7.55 26.53 44.68
C SER A 716 8.93 26.24 45.27
N SER A 717 9.50 25.05 44.97
CA SER A 717 10.63 24.45 45.69
C SER A 717 11.98 24.52 44.96
N PHE A 718 12.02 24.80 43.66
CA PHE A 718 13.28 25.00 42.93
C PHE A 718 13.99 26.29 43.37
N GLN A 719 15.32 26.23 43.56
CA GLN A 719 16.16 27.38 43.94
C GLN A 719 16.26 28.47 42.86
N GLU A 720 16.10 28.08 41.59
CA GLU A 720 15.96 28.94 40.42
C GLU A 720 14.61 28.64 39.76
N THR A 721 13.90 29.67 39.33
CA THR A 721 12.55 29.56 38.77
C THR A 721 12.54 28.75 37.47
N CYS A 722 11.76 27.67 37.43
CA CYS A 722 11.52 26.91 36.19
C CYS A 722 10.17 27.34 35.60
N PHE A 723 10.13 28.51 34.96
CA PHE A 723 8.89 29.03 34.37
C PHE A 723 8.31 28.20 33.21
N PRO A 724 9.11 27.55 32.34
CA PRO A 724 8.58 26.64 31.33
C PRO A 724 7.75 25.50 31.94
N PHE A 725 8.20 24.96 33.07
CA PHE A 725 7.46 23.96 33.83
C PHE A 725 6.15 24.52 34.40
N ALA A 726 6.20 25.70 35.02
CA ALA A 726 5.01 26.35 35.57
C ALA A 726 3.96 26.64 34.48
N LEU A 727 4.39 27.03 33.27
CA LEU A 727 3.52 27.18 32.09
C LEU A 727 2.84 25.87 31.71
N ARG A 728 3.57 24.75 31.74
CA ARG A 728 3.01 23.44 31.45
C ARG A 728 1.96 23.02 32.49
N VAL A 729 2.25 23.20 33.78
CA VAL A 729 1.29 22.92 34.88
C VAL A 729 0.05 23.83 34.77
N PHE A 730 0.25 25.11 34.47
CA PHE A 730 -0.85 26.04 34.24
C PHE A 730 -1.71 25.61 33.04
N SER A 731 -1.10 25.19 31.94
CA SER A 731 -1.84 24.73 30.74
C SER A 731 -2.75 23.52 31.05
N LEU A 732 -2.27 22.59 31.88
CA LEU A 732 -3.05 21.44 32.35
C LEU A 732 -4.26 21.89 33.19
N LEU A 733 -4.03 22.77 34.17
CA LEU A 733 -5.10 23.33 35.00
C LEU A 733 -6.12 24.12 34.16
N GLN A 734 -5.65 25.00 33.27
CA GLN A 734 -6.48 25.82 32.41
C GLN A 734 -7.38 24.96 31.52
N LYS A 735 -6.84 23.90 30.89
CA LYS A 735 -7.61 22.97 30.05
C LYS A 735 -8.70 22.25 30.83
N LYS A 736 -8.39 21.76 32.04
CA LYS A 736 -9.36 21.04 32.89
C LYS A 736 -10.44 21.97 33.45
N ILE A 737 -10.08 23.19 33.87
CA ILE A 737 -11.03 24.21 34.34
C ILE A 737 -11.96 24.64 33.20
N ARG A 738 -11.45 24.90 32.00
CA ARG A 738 -12.29 25.25 30.83
C ARG A 738 -13.26 24.12 30.46
N LYS A 739 -12.84 22.85 30.55
CA LYS A 739 -13.71 21.68 30.32
C LYS A 739 -14.89 21.64 31.32
N LEU A 740 -14.67 22.10 32.55
CA LEU A 740 -15.67 22.11 33.61
C LEU A 740 -16.32 23.49 33.83
N LYS A 741 -16.15 24.44 32.90
CA LYS A 741 -16.56 25.84 33.06
C LYS A 741 -18.02 25.99 33.51
N SER A 742 -18.97 25.31 32.85
CA SER A 742 -20.41 25.41 33.17
C SER A 742 -20.76 24.91 34.57
N VAL A 743 -20.06 23.88 35.04
CA VAL A 743 -20.25 23.33 36.39
C VAL A 743 -19.59 24.25 37.40
N ILE A 744 -18.34 24.63 37.16
CA ILE A 744 -17.57 25.52 38.03
C ILE A 744 -18.31 26.84 38.27
N THR A 745 -18.96 27.42 37.26
CA THR A 745 -19.79 28.64 37.45
C THR A 745 -21.02 28.42 38.32
N ALA A 746 -21.56 27.21 38.35
CA ALA A 746 -22.76 26.86 39.11
C ALA A 746 -22.46 26.36 40.54
N VAL A 747 -21.21 25.95 40.82
CA VAL A 747 -20.81 25.47 42.15
C VAL A 747 -20.70 26.62 43.13
N GLU A 748 -21.53 26.61 44.17
CA GLU A 748 -21.37 27.51 45.30
C GLU A 748 -20.46 26.88 46.37
N ILE A 749 -19.23 27.41 46.48
CA ILE A 749 -18.33 27.08 47.57
C ILE A 749 -18.83 27.81 48.84
N PRO A 750 -19.03 27.12 49.97
CA PRO A 750 -19.52 27.76 51.19
C PRO A 750 -18.59 28.88 51.64
N SER A 751 -19.15 29.95 52.23
CA SER A 751 -18.39 31.15 52.60
C SER A 751 -17.25 30.88 53.58
N GLU A 752 -17.34 29.84 54.40
CA GLU A 752 -16.29 29.38 55.31
C GLU A 752 -15.01 28.98 54.57
N TRP A 753 -15.14 28.38 53.39
CA TRP A 753 -14.03 27.96 52.54
C TRP A 753 -13.42 29.11 51.74
N HIS A 754 -14.11 30.25 51.61
CA HIS A 754 -13.54 31.45 50.99
C HIS A 754 -12.36 32.02 51.79
N LEU A 755 -12.38 31.87 53.12
CA LEU A 755 -11.22 32.23 53.95
C LEU A 755 -10.05 31.30 53.64
N GLU A 756 -10.31 30.01 53.52
CA GLU A 756 -9.29 29.02 53.18
C GLU A 756 -8.67 29.29 51.80
N LEU A 757 -9.44 29.76 50.81
CA LEU A 757 -8.94 30.21 49.51
C LEU A 757 -7.94 31.38 49.59
N MET A 758 -7.92 32.14 50.69
CA MET A 758 -7.01 33.28 50.86
C MET A 758 -5.76 32.96 51.69
N LEU A 759 -5.64 31.74 52.22
CA LEU A 759 -4.51 31.30 53.06
C LEU A 759 -3.47 30.52 52.27
N ASN A 760 -2.18 30.74 52.52
CA ASN A 760 -1.09 29.96 51.92
C ASN A 760 -0.95 28.58 52.59
N ARG A 761 -1.90 27.69 52.31
CA ARG A 761 -1.95 26.29 52.77
C ARG A 761 -2.33 25.39 51.60
N GLY A 762 -1.83 24.16 51.63
CA GLY A 762 -2.17 23.11 50.66
C GLY A 762 -3.65 22.72 50.72
N LEU A 763 -4.02 21.65 50.01
CA LEU A 763 -5.39 21.15 50.03
C LEU A 763 -5.74 20.61 51.44
N PRO A 764 -6.88 21.04 52.03
CA PRO A 764 -7.36 20.51 53.30
C PRO A 764 -7.64 19.00 53.25
N GLU A 765 -7.35 18.30 54.37
CA GLU A 765 -7.54 16.85 54.50
C GLU A 765 -9.01 16.46 54.25
N GLU A 766 -9.94 17.31 54.68
CA GLU A 766 -11.38 17.11 54.57
C GLU A 766 -11.87 17.09 53.12
N LEU A 767 -11.20 17.82 52.21
CA LEU A 767 -11.55 17.80 50.78
C LEU A 767 -11.22 16.45 50.16
N TRP A 768 -10.09 15.83 50.51
CA TRP A 768 -9.73 14.50 50.04
C TRP A 768 -10.72 13.44 50.53
N VAL A 769 -11.10 13.50 51.80
CA VAL A 769 -12.07 12.58 52.39
C VAL A 769 -13.42 12.72 51.71
N ARG A 770 -13.94 13.95 51.57
CA ARG A 770 -15.22 14.22 50.92
C ARG A 770 -15.21 13.78 49.46
N TYR A 771 -14.16 14.13 48.71
CA TYR A 771 -14.04 13.78 47.30
C TYR A 771 -14.07 12.27 47.07
N VAL A 772 -13.27 11.52 47.84
CA VAL A 772 -13.20 10.07 47.70
C VAL A 772 -14.51 9.42 48.15
N GLN A 773 -15.16 9.90 49.22
CA GLN A 773 -16.46 9.38 49.65
C GLN A 773 -17.56 9.57 48.58
N GLU A 774 -17.65 10.75 47.97
CA GLU A 774 -18.61 11.02 46.88
C GLU A 774 -18.31 10.17 45.63
N LEU A 775 -17.04 9.91 45.34
CA LEU A 775 -16.64 9.00 44.26
C LEU A 775 -17.10 7.55 44.48
N HIS A 776 -17.16 7.08 45.72
CA HIS A 776 -17.71 5.75 46.04
C HIS A 776 -19.24 5.72 45.95
N GLY A 777 -19.93 6.86 46.15
CA GLY A 777 -21.39 6.97 46.10
C GLY A 777 -22.00 6.96 44.70
N ALA A 778 -21.21 6.77 43.64
CA ALA A 778 -21.62 6.77 42.22
C ALA A 778 -22.37 8.03 41.75
N GLN A 779 -22.36 9.11 42.53
CA GLN A 779 -22.90 10.41 42.12
C GLN A 779 -21.96 11.05 41.09
N ARG A 780 -22.50 11.94 40.23
CA ARG A 780 -21.66 12.73 39.32
C ARG A 780 -20.81 13.72 40.13
N VAL A 781 -19.61 13.30 40.51
CA VAL A 781 -18.62 14.05 41.33
C VAL A 781 -17.97 15.24 40.60
N VAL A 782 -18.67 15.79 39.60
CA VAL A 782 -18.17 16.90 38.79
C VAL A 782 -18.06 18.18 39.61
N MET A 783 -18.89 18.31 40.66
CA MET A 783 -18.87 19.42 41.60
C MET A 783 -17.63 19.38 42.50
N GLU A 784 -17.30 18.24 43.10
CA GLU A 784 -16.13 18.10 43.97
C GLU A 784 -14.83 18.14 43.15
N ASP A 785 -14.84 17.62 41.91
CA ASP A 785 -13.74 17.81 40.94
C ASP A 785 -13.48 19.30 40.68
N ALA A 786 -14.55 20.08 40.47
CA ALA A 786 -14.49 21.52 40.30
C ALA A 786 -13.92 22.23 41.55
N ILE A 787 -14.36 21.85 42.75
CA ILE A 787 -13.86 22.41 44.01
C ILE A 787 -12.35 22.15 44.17
N LEU A 788 -11.91 20.90 43.96
CA LEU A 788 -10.49 20.56 44.04
C LEU A 788 -9.64 21.37 43.05
N LEU A 789 -10.10 21.55 41.81
CA LEU A 789 -9.40 22.37 40.81
C LEU A 789 -9.31 23.86 41.21
N VAL A 790 -10.34 24.42 41.85
CA VAL A 790 -10.31 25.79 42.40
C VAL A 790 -9.25 25.90 43.50
N PHE A 791 -9.16 24.90 44.39
CA PHE A 791 -8.12 24.84 45.42
C PHE A 791 -6.72 24.58 44.82
N SER A 792 -6.60 23.79 43.77
CA SER A 792 -5.34 23.63 43.02
C SER A 792 -4.91 24.94 42.37
N MET A 793 -5.84 25.72 41.81
CA MET A 793 -5.55 27.05 41.25
C MET A 793 -5.06 28.03 42.32
N LYS A 794 -5.71 28.02 43.50
CA LYS A 794 -5.23 28.75 44.68
C LYS A 794 -3.79 28.37 45.03
N CYS A 795 -3.52 27.07 45.17
CA CYS A 795 -2.18 26.57 45.49
C CYS A 795 -1.15 26.99 44.42
N PHE A 796 -1.54 26.96 43.14
CA PHE A 796 -0.69 27.41 42.04
C PHE A 796 -0.36 28.91 42.11
N ILE A 797 -1.35 29.76 42.40
CA ILE A 797 -1.15 31.22 42.57
C ILE A 797 -0.13 31.52 43.68
N PHE A 798 -0.16 30.78 44.79
CA PHE A 798 0.83 30.90 45.88
C PHE A 798 2.18 30.26 45.55
N ALA A 799 2.20 29.17 44.78
CA ALA A 799 3.42 28.47 44.43
C ALA A 799 4.27 29.29 43.46
N MET A 800 3.64 30.04 42.54
CA MET A 800 4.33 30.98 41.67
C MET A 800 4.96 32.12 42.49
N LYS A 801 6.24 32.40 42.22
CA LYS A 801 6.97 33.55 42.78
C LYS A 801 7.51 34.42 41.65
N ALA A 802 7.50 35.74 41.84
CA ALA A 802 8.11 36.64 40.88
C ALA A 802 9.62 36.34 40.74
N PRO A 803 10.18 36.35 39.51
CA PRO A 803 11.62 36.16 39.31
C PRO A 803 12.42 37.25 40.02
N LYS A 804 13.62 36.94 40.48
CA LYS A 804 14.54 37.95 41.06
C LYS A 804 14.92 39.04 40.03
N SER A 805 14.93 38.70 38.75
CA SER A 805 15.17 39.60 37.62
C SER A 805 13.98 40.50 37.29
N PHE A 806 12.78 40.23 37.83
CA PHE A 806 11.59 41.00 37.48
C PHE A 806 11.73 42.47 37.93
N PRO A 807 11.68 43.45 37.02
CA PRO A 807 11.99 44.82 37.38
C PRO A 807 10.93 45.40 38.30
N THR A 808 11.33 45.89 39.47
CA THR A 808 10.43 46.62 40.39
C THR A 808 10.21 48.08 39.97
N GLY A 809 11.01 48.58 39.00
CA GLY A 809 11.07 49.97 38.54
C GLY A 809 10.13 50.32 37.38
N ALA A 810 10.55 51.28 36.55
CA ALA A 810 9.77 51.80 35.43
C ALA A 810 9.51 50.72 34.37
N MET A 811 10.42 50.38 33.48
CA MET A 811 10.06 49.85 32.14
C MET A 811 9.50 48.42 31.99
N TRP A 812 9.13 47.67 33.03
CA TRP A 812 8.70 46.26 32.87
C TRP A 812 7.39 46.06 32.08
N TRP A 813 6.59 47.12 31.89
CA TRP A 813 5.39 47.09 31.03
C TRP A 813 5.72 47.00 29.53
N ASN A 814 6.99 47.05 29.13
CA ASN A 814 7.43 46.71 27.78
C ASN A 814 8.00 45.29 27.75
N PRO A 815 7.24 44.29 27.26
CA PRO A 815 7.69 42.90 27.22
C PRO A 815 8.98 42.65 26.42
N GLU A 816 9.35 43.51 25.47
CA GLU A 816 10.57 43.35 24.66
C GLU A 816 11.87 43.57 25.46
N GLN A 817 11.78 44.27 26.60
CA GLN A 817 12.93 44.59 27.44
C GLN A 817 13.10 43.60 28.61
N LEU A 818 12.23 42.61 28.73
CA LEU A 818 12.25 41.63 29.81
C LEU A 818 13.14 40.43 29.45
N ASP A 819 13.87 39.94 30.45
CA ASP A 819 14.52 38.64 30.36
C ASP A 819 13.50 37.51 30.22
N GLU A 820 13.96 36.34 29.79
CA GLU A 820 13.10 35.21 29.47
C GLU A 820 12.22 34.75 30.64
N ASP A 821 12.76 34.69 31.85
CA ASP A 821 12.02 34.31 33.06
C ASP A 821 10.94 35.34 33.41
N SER A 822 11.26 36.64 33.31
CA SER A 822 10.29 37.71 33.49
C SER A 822 9.17 37.70 32.44
N ARG A 823 9.48 37.34 31.18
CA ARG A 823 8.48 37.18 30.12
C ARG A 823 7.55 36.00 30.40
N HIS A 824 8.08 34.85 30.80
CA HIS A 824 7.25 33.70 31.16
C HIS A 824 6.39 33.95 32.41
N TYR A 825 6.91 34.65 33.40
CA TYR A 825 6.13 35.09 34.57
C TYR A 825 4.97 36.00 34.15
N LEU A 826 5.22 37.00 33.29
CA LEU A 826 4.17 37.89 32.80
C LEU A 826 3.13 37.14 31.95
N HIS A 827 3.56 36.17 31.12
CA HIS A 827 2.65 35.27 30.40
C HIS A 827 1.73 34.53 31.38
N LEU A 828 2.29 33.91 32.42
CA LEU A 828 1.50 33.20 33.45
C LEU A 828 0.49 34.12 34.13
N LEU A 829 0.90 35.32 34.53
CA LEU A 829 0.00 36.30 35.14
C LEU A 829 -1.17 36.67 34.22
N ILE A 830 -0.90 36.94 32.93
CA ILE A 830 -1.92 37.23 31.93
C ILE A 830 -2.87 36.02 31.78
N GLY A 831 -2.32 34.81 31.62
CA GLY A 831 -3.10 33.60 31.41
C GLY A 831 -4.01 33.26 32.59
N ILE A 832 -3.51 33.37 33.83
CA ILE A 832 -4.33 33.13 35.02
C ILE A 832 -5.40 34.21 35.13
N PHE A 833 -5.05 35.49 34.92
CA PHE A 833 -6.01 36.58 34.98
C PHE A 833 -7.14 36.40 33.95
N GLU A 834 -6.81 36.05 32.70
CA GLU A 834 -7.78 35.73 31.65
C GLU A 834 -8.70 34.58 32.08
N MET A 835 -8.12 33.46 32.52
CA MET A 835 -8.89 32.28 32.93
C MET A 835 -9.83 32.58 34.10
N LEU A 836 -9.41 33.38 35.09
CA LEU A 836 -10.28 33.76 36.19
C LEU A 836 -11.41 34.70 35.76
N LEU A 837 -11.17 35.58 34.78
CA LEU A 837 -12.19 36.47 34.23
C LEU A 837 -13.25 35.75 33.41
N GLU A 838 -12.84 34.72 32.65
CA GLU A 838 -13.75 33.86 31.88
C GLU A 838 -14.85 33.21 32.76
N VAL A 839 -14.61 33.07 34.07
CA VAL A 839 -15.48 32.36 35.06
C VAL A 839 -15.88 33.29 36.22
N SER A 840 -15.76 34.61 36.03
CA SER A 840 -15.90 35.62 37.10
C SER A 840 -17.33 35.81 37.65
N ASP A 841 -18.34 35.21 37.02
CA ASP A 841 -19.72 35.19 37.54
C ASP A 841 -19.82 34.49 38.90
N ALA A 842 -18.93 33.51 39.16
CA ALA A 842 -18.90 32.80 40.42
C ALA A 842 -18.08 33.53 41.51
N MET A 843 -18.62 33.57 42.73
CA MET A 843 -18.02 34.30 43.85
C MET A 843 -16.59 33.85 44.19
N HIS A 844 -16.31 32.55 44.12
CA HIS A 844 -14.99 32.01 44.46
C HIS A 844 -13.90 32.41 43.43
N PHE A 845 -14.24 32.64 42.16
CA PHE A 845 -13.30 33.21 41.18
C PHE A 845 -13.01 34.69 41.44
N ARG A 846 -13.99 35.45 41.92
CA ARG A 846 -13.75 36.83 42.38
C ARG A 846 -12.81 36.86 43.58
N VAL A 847 -12.89 35.89 44.48
CA VAL A 847 -11.94 35.71 45.58
C VAL A 847 -10.53 35.39 45.04
N LEU A 848 -10.40 34.53 44.03
CA LEU A 848 -9.11 34.24 43.39
C LEU A 848 -8.53 35.44 42.62
N ILE A 849 -9.36 36.28 41.99
CA ILE A 849 -8.90 37.54 41.35
C ILE A 849 -8.30 38.46 42.42
N ARG A 850 -8.98 38.59 43.57
CA ARG A 850 -8.43 39.34 44.72
C ARG A 850 -7.16 38.70 45.26
N LEU A 851 -7.05 37.37 45.22
CA LEU A 851 -5.84 36.67 45.62
C LEU A 851 -4.66 37.01 44.70
N ILE A 852 -4.84 36.99 43.38
CA ILE A 852 -3.78 37.39 42.42
C ILE A 852 -3.36 38.83 42.66
N MET A 853 -4.33 39.73 42.83
CA MET A 853 -4.03 41.13 43.15
C MET A 853 -3.23 41.25 44.45
N LYS A 854 -3.60 40.49 45.49
CA LYS A 854 -2.89 40.50 46.78
C LYS A 854 -1.48 39.89 46.72
N VAL A 855 -1.29 38.82 45.94
CA VAL A 855 -0.04 38.05 45.92
C VAL A 855 0.97 38.63 44.91
N HIS A 856 0.51 39.05 43.73
CA HIS A 856 1.39 39.42 42.61
C HIS A 856 1.29 40.90 42.19
N LEU A 857 0.19 41.60 42.49
CA LEU A 857 -0.07 42.97 42.01
C LEU A 857 -0.53 43.91 43.15
N GLN A 858 0.14 43.83 44.31
CA GLN A 858 -0.30 44.53 45.53
C GLN A 858 -0.13 46.06 45.41
N ASP A 859 0.88 46.53 44.68
CA ASP A 859 1.09 47.96 44.44
C ASP A 859 0.18 48.48 43.33
N VAL A 860 -0.51 49.60 43.60
CA VAL A 860 -1.45 50.23 42.66
C VAL A 860 -0.75 50.61 41.34
N LEU A 861 0.49 51.11 41.40
CA LEU A 861 1.21 51.47 40.19
C LEU A 861 1.59 50.21 39.38
N GLN A 862 1.98 49.12 40.04
CA GLN A 862 2.23 47.82 39.38
C GLN A 862 0.97 47.23 38.75
N LEU A 863 -0.18 47.32 39.41
CA LEU A 863 -1.46 46.88 38.88
C LEU A 863 -1.81 47.61 37.57
N PHE A 864 -1.66 48.94 37.54
CA PHE A 864 -1.94 49.71 36.33
C PHE A 864 -0.90 49.48 35.22
N LYS A 865 0.36 49.18 35.55
CA LYS A 865 1.35 48.72 34.56
C LYS A 865 0.95 47.38 33.93
N PHE A 866 0.47 46.43 34.75
CA PHE A 866 -0.09 45.17 34.25
C PHE A 866 -1.30 45.40 33.34
N PHE A 867 -2.22 46.29 33.73
CA PHE A 867 -3.33 46.66 32.87
C PHE A 867 -2.88 47.31 31.56
N CYS A 868 -1.86 48.16 31.57
CA CYS A 868 -1.31 48.74 30.33
C CYS A 868 -0.84 47.65 29.37
N VAL A 869 -0.16 46.61 29.87
CA VAL A 869 0.21 45.44 29.05
C VAL A 869 -1.04 44.78 28.46
N LEU A 870 -2.06 44.48 29.27
CA LEU A 870 -3.32 43.89 28.77
C LEU A 870 -4.05 44.81 27.77
N TRP A 871 -3.96 46.12 27.94
CA TRP A 871 -4.64 47.09 27.09
C TRP A 871 -3.95 47.26 25.73
N THR A 872 -2.65 47.05 25.61
CA THR A 872 -1.91 47.35 24.36
C THR A 872 -1.31 46.13 23.67
N TYR A 873 -1.09 45.02 24.38
CA TYR A 873 -0.38 43.87 23.82
C TYR A 873 -1.11 43.20 22.64
N GLY A 874 -2.45 43.26 22.60
CA GLY A 874 -3.24 42.78 21.45
C GLY A 874 -2.94 43.53 20.13
N SER A 875 -2.32 44.70 20.20
CA SER A 875 -1.90 45.51 19.04
C SER A 875 -0.38 45.48 18.82
N SER A 876 0.36 44.62 19.53
CA SER A 876 1.81 44.47 19.36
C SER A 876 2.15 43.82 18.02
N LEU A 877 3.14 44.37 17.31
CA LEU A 877 3.67 43.81 16.06
C LEU A 877 4.63 42.63 16.29
N SER A 878 5.17 42.52 17.50
CA SER A 878 6.01 41.44 17.98
C SER A 878 5.26 40.60 19.01
N ASN A 879 5.58 39.30 19.14
CA ASN A 879 4.99 38.42 20.17
C ASN A 879 6.03 37.93 21.20
N PRO A 880 6.69 38.82 21.96
CA PRO A 880 7.76 38.45 22.90
C PRO A 880 7.28 37.58 24.07
N LEU A 881 6.00 37.60 24.44
CA LEU A 881 5.42 36.80 25.52
C LEU A 881 4.89 35.43 25.05
N ASN A 882 4.86 35.15 23.75
CA ASN A 882 4.26 33.93 23.19
C ASN A 882 2.80 33.68 23.65
N CYS A 883 2.02 34.74 23.90
CA CYS A 883 0.59 34.65 24.25
C CYS A 883 -0.24 35.60 23.38
N THR A 884 -1.57 35.45 23.39
CA THR A 884 -2.48 36.32 22.63
C THR A 884 -3.48 36.98 23.57
N VAL A 885 -3.46 38.30 23.66
CA VAL A 885 -4.50 39.05 24.39
C VAL A 885 -5.64 39.34 23.42
N LYS A 886 -6.76 38.63 23.59
CA LYS A 886 -7.95 38.82 22.75
C LYS A 886 -8.69 40.11 23.11
N SER A 887 -9.50 40.57 22.17
CA SER A 887 -10.33 41.77 22.34
C SER A 887 -11.28 41.71 23.51
N GLU A 888 -11.79 40.52 23.86
CA GLU A 888 -12.66 40.32 25.03
C GLU A 888 -11.89 40.60 26.33
N LEU A 889 -10.69 40.02 26.48
CA LEU A 889 -9.83 40.23 27.65
C LEU A 889 -9.40 41.69 27.76
N GLN A 890 -9.00 42.30 26.63
CA GLN A 890 -8.63 43.72 26.55
C GLN A 890 -9.77 44.62 27.02
N THR A 891 -11.00 44.37 26.53
CA THR A 891 -12.19 45.12 26.90
C THR A 891 -12.55 44.95 28.38
N GLN A 892 -12.53 43.72 28.90
CA GLN A 892 -12.78 43.43 30.32
C GLN A 892 -11.73 44.09 31.21
N ALA A 893 -10.45 44.03 30.84
CA ALA A 893 -9.36 44.69 31.56
C ALA A 893 -9.51 46.21 31.54
N LEU A 894 -10.02 46.82 30.47
CA LEU A 894 -10.32 48.26 30.41
C LEU A 894 -11.47 48.64 31.34
N TYR A 895 -12.58 47.89 31.37
CA TYR A 895 -13.68 48.18 32.30
C TYR A 895 -13.27 47.99 33.77
N ILE A 896 -12.53 46.93 34.10
CA ILE A 896 -11.96 46.74 35.45
C ILE A 896 -11.00 47.89 35.77
N GLY A 897 -10.16 48.26 34.80
CA GLY A 897 -9.28 49.41 34.86
C GLY A 897 -10.01 50.71 35.19
N SER A 898 -11.09 51.01 34.49
CA SER A 898 -11.92 52.21 34.69
C SER A 898 -12.54 52.25 36.10
N ALA A 899 -13.09 51.12 36.56
CA ALA A 899 -13.64 51.00 37.91
C ALA A 899 -12.55 51.20 38.98
N MET A 900 -11.40 50.55 38.81
CA MET A 900 -10.27 50.69 39.74
C MET A 900 -9.69 52.10 39.73
N LEU A 901 -9.62 52.76 38.56
CA LEU A 901 -9.11 54.11 38.39
C LEU A 901 -10.03 55.13 39.04
N SER A 902 -11.34 54.96 38.90
CA SER A 902 -12.37 55.78 39.54
C SER A 902 -12.28 55.70 41.06
N SER A 903 -11.95 54.53 41.63
CA SER A 903 -11.79 54.34 43.07
C SER A 903 -10.46 54.85 43.66
N GLN A 904 -9.49 55.25 42.83
CA GLN A 904 -8.20 55.75 43.33
C GLN A 904 -8.30 57.18 43.89
N ASN A 905 -7.44 57.50 44.86
CA ASN A 905 -7.29 58.86 45.36
C ASN A 905 -6.59 59.78 44.34
N THR A 906 -6.73 61.10 44.53
CA THR A 906 -6.17 62.11 43.62
C THR A 906 -4.65 62.00 43.45
N GLN A 907 -3.93 61.61 44.51
CA GLN A 907 -2.46 61.46 44.47
C GLN A 907 -2.01 60.32 43.54
N TYR A 908 -2.68 59.17 43.58
CA TYR A 908 -2.40 58.07 42.66
C TYR A 908 -2.83 58.41 41.24
N LYS A 909 -3.99 59.08 41.05
CA LYS A 909 -4.42 59.56 39.72
C LYS A 909 -3.38 60.49 39.08
N GLN A 910 -2.81 61.43 39.84
CA GLN A 910 -1.72 62.29 39.36
C GLN A 910 -0.47 61.50 38.97
N LYS A 911 -0.07 60.50 39.76
CA LYS A 911 1.07 59.63 39.42
C LYS A 911 0.80 58.81 38.16
N LEU A 912 -0.40 58.29 37.99
CA LEU A 912 -0.81 57.50 36.81
C LEU A 912 -0.95 58.37 35.56
N ALA A 913 -1.31 59.64 35.69
CA ALA A 913 -1.36 60.62 34.61
C ALA A 913 -0.01 61.31 34.33
N SER A 914 1.07 60.94 35.05
CA SER A 914 2.39 61.51 34.80
C SER A 914 3.02 60.96 33.52
N THR A 915 3.98 61.69 32.93
CA THR A 915 4.71 61.25 31.74
C THR A 915 5.60 60.03 31.98
N ALA A 916 5.87 59.67 33.24
CA ALA A 916 6.61 58.46 33.60
C ALA A 916 5.71 57.21 33.66
N SER A 917 4.38 57.38 33.57
CA SER A 917 3.40 56.32 33.61
C SER A 917 2.89 55.99 32.19
N PRO A 918 2.80 54.70 31.82
CA PRO A 918 2.29 54.30 30.51
C PRO A 918 0.76 54.48 30.36
N VAL A 919 0.02 54.68 31.46
CA VAL A 919 -1.45 54.60 31.50
C VAL A 919 -2.13 55.48 30.46
N VAL A 920 -1.82 56.78 30.42
CA VAL A 920 -2.51 57.70 29.51
C VAL A 920 -2.16 57.36 28.05
N MET A 921 -0.89 57.06 27.76
CA MET A 921 -0.45 56.68 26.41
C MET A 921 -1.12 55.38 25.95
N SER A 922 -1.20 54.37 26.82
CA SER A 922 -1.89 53.11 26.53
C SER A 922 -3.37 53.33 26.26
N LEU A 923 -4.04 54.24 26.98
CA LEU A 923 -5.45 54.56 26.73
C LEU A 923 -5.66 55.29 25.41
N LEU A 924 -4.80 56.25 25.07
CA LEU A 924 -4.85 56.98 23.79
C LEU A 924 -4.69 56.04 22.60
N LEU A 925 -3.76 55.08 22.67
CA LEU A 925 -3.59 54.06 21.62
C LEU A 925 -4.86 53.24 21.40
N ASN A 926 -5.60 52.91 22.47
CA ASN A 926 -6.83 52.13 22.37
C ASN A 926 -8.00 52.89 21.71
N LEU A 927 -7.95 54.22 21.66
CA LEU A 927 -8.95 55.01 20.94
C LEU A 927 -8.88 54.79 19.42
N GLY A 928 -7.73 54.36 18.89
CA GLY A 928 -7.58 53.98 17.48
C GLY A 928 -7.93 52.52 17.17
N SER A 929 -8.39 51.73 18.15
CA SER A 929 -8.73 50.33 17.94
C SER A 929 -9.88 50.18 16.94
N HIS A 930 -9.84 49.15 16.08
CA HIS A 930 -10.95 48.84 15.18
C HIS A 930 -12.23 48.39 15.92
N ILE A 931 -12.10 47.98 17.18
CA ILE A 931 -13.20 47.43 17.98
C ILE A 931 -13.88 48.55 18.77
N LYS A 932 -15.16 48.80 18.46
CA LYS A 932 -16.00 49.84 19.10
C LYS A 932 -15.99 49.76 20.63
N GLU A 933 -16.08 48.54 21.16
CA GLU A 933 -16.10 48.31 22.62
C GLU A 933 -14.80 48.66 23.32
N VAL A 934 -13.66 48.43 22.67
CA VAL A 934 -12.33 48.82 23.20
C VAL A 934 -12.22 50.34 23.26
N ARG A 935 -12.65 51.05 22.20
CA ARG A 935 -12.67 52.52 22.17
C ARG A 935 -13.56 53.07 23.29
N ARG A 936 -14.78 52.52 23.44
CA ARG A 936 -15.73 52.91 24.50
C ARG A 936 -15.14 52.75 25.90
N ALA A 937 -14.56 51.59 26.21
CA ALA A 937 -13.96 51.32 27.51
C ALA A 937 -12.73 52.21 27.79
N ALA A 938 -11.91 52.49 26.77
CA ALA A 938 -10.76 53.40 26.90
C ALA A 938 -11.18 54.85 27.17
N VAL A 939 -12.25 55.35 26.53
CA VAL A 939 -12.83 56.67 26.83
C VAL A 939 -13.30 56.74 28.29
N GLN A 940 -13.94 55.69 28.82
CA GLN A 940 -14.37 55.66 30.23
C GLN A 940 -13.18 55.71 31.21
N CYS A 941 -12.06 55.08 30.88
CA CYS A 941 -10.83 55.23 31.66
C CYS A 941 -10.30 56.68 31.62
N LEU A 942 -10.30 57.33 30.45
CA LEU A 942 -9.87 58.73 30.32
C LEU A 942 -10.80 59.70 31.08
N GLN A 943 -12.11 59.44 31.08
CA GLN A 943 -13.08 60.18 31.88
C GLN A 943 -12.75 60.14 33.39
N ALA A 944 -12.27 59.00 33.91
CA ALA A 944 -11.88 58.87 35.31
C ALA A 944 -10.61 59.68 35.67
N LEU A 945 -9.85 60.16 34.67
CA LEU A 945 -8.68 61.04 34.78
C LEU A 945 -8.97 62.51 34.44
N ARG A 946 -10.21 62.86 34.09
CA ARG A 946 -10.59 64.24 33.76
C ARG A 946 -10.32 65.18 34.94
N GLY A 947 -9.76 66.36 34.66
CA GLY A 947 -9.42 67.37 35.67
C GLY A 947 -8.29 66.96 36.62
N VAL A 948 -7.52 65.93 36.28
CA VAL A 948 -6.29 65.57 37.01
C VAL A 948 -5.13 66.40 36.43
N PRO A 949 -4.46 67.23 37.25
CA PRO A 949 -3.40 68.09 36.76
C PRO A 949 -2.23 67.25 36.23
N SER A 950 -2.00 67.32 34.92
CA SER A 950 -0.97 66.55 34.22
C SER A 950 -0.59 67.18 32.89
N LYS A 951 0.54 66.76 32.32
CA LYS A 951 0.94 67.21 30.97
C LYS A 951 -0.01 66.73 29.86
N PHE A 952 -0.88 65.75 30.16
CA PHE A 952 -1.88 65.23 29.23
C PHE A 952 -3.27 65.85 29.43
N GLU A 953 -3.45 66.74 30.41
CA GLU A 953 -4.76 67.32 30.77
C GLU A 953 -5.46 67.97 29.57
N LEU A 954 -4.74 68.77 28.78
CA LEU A 954 -5.26 69.40 27.56
C LEU A 954 -5.76 68.37 26.52
N VAL A 955 -5.03 67.27 26.35
CA VAL A 955 -5.39 66.20 25.40
C VAL A 955 -6.62 65.44 25.91
N ILE A 956 -6.67 65.14 27.21
CA ILE A 956 -7.78 64.43 27.84
C ILE A 956 -9.07 65.27 27.77
N ASP A 957 -8.99 66.56 28.10
CA ASP A 957 -10.14 67.47 28.06
C ASP A 957 -10.62 67.77 26.64
N HIS A 958 -9.74 67.70 25.63
CA HIS A 958 -10.12 67.81 24.22
C HIS A 958 -10.87 66.58 23.70
N LEU A 959 -10.45 65.37 24.10
CA LEU A 959 -10.99 64.11 23.57
C LEU A 959 -12.30 63.68 24.24
N ILE A 960 -12.48 63.94 25.55
CA ILE A 960 -13.67 63.49 26.30
C ILE A 960 -15.01 64.01 25.71
N PRO A 961 -15.14 65.29 25.31
CA PRO A 961 -16.38 65.79 24.71
C PRO A 961 -16.76 65.09 23.39
N LYS A 962 -15.78 64.53 22.68
CA LYS A 962 -15.93 63.86 21.38
C LYS A 962 -16.06 62.34 21.50
N ALA A 963 -16.46 61.86 22.68
CA ALA A 963 -16.52 60.44 23.02
C ALA A 963 -17.38 59.61 22.05
N GLU A 964 -18.50 60.16 21.57
CA GLU A 964 -19.44 59.45 20.71
C GLU A 964 -18.87 59.26 19.30
N GLU A 965 -18.22 60.29 18.77
CA GLU A 965 -17.54 60.30 17.47
C GLU A 965 -16.36 59.33 17.48
N ILE A 966 -15.51 59.42 18.51
CA ILE A 966 -14.38 58.50 18.74
C ILE A 966 -14.86 57.05 18.87
N THR A 967 -15.97 56.82 19.58
CA THR A 967 -16.51 55.47 19.75
C THR A 967 -17.11 54.95 18.43
N SER A 968 -17.65 55.83 17.58
CA SER A 968 -18.33 55.42 16.34
C SER A 968 -17.36 55.17 15.18
N ASP A 969 -16.27 55.92 15.07
CA ASP A 969 -15.28 55.84 13.99
C ASP A 969 -13.85 55.67 14.53
N ALA A 970 -13.15 54.62 14.08
CA ALA A 970 -11.78 54.31 14.50
C ALA A 970 -10.73 55.31 13.95
N THR A 971 -11.05 56.01 12.86
CA THR A 971 -10.13 56.97 12.21
C THR A 971 -10.27 58.39 12.72
N TYR A 972 -11.39 58.69 13.39
CA TYR A 972 -11.71 60.04 13.87
C TYR A 972 -10.64 60.59 14.82
N VAL A 973 -10.17 59.79 15.78
CA VAL A 973 -9.16 60.22 16.78
C VAL A 973 -7.86 60.67 16.12
N LEU A 974 -7.42 59.97 15.07
CA LEU A 974 -6.18 60.31 14.37
C LEU A 974 -6.31 61.62 13.59
N GLN A 975 -7.46 61.82 12.93
CA GLN A 975 -7.77 63.06 12.22
C GLN A 975 -7.88 64.23 13.20
N ASP A 976 -8.59 64.03 14.30
CA ASP A 976 -8.87 65.05 15.32
C ASP A 976 -7.60 65.49 16.07
N LEU A 977 -6.75 64.54 16.44
CA LEU A 977 -5.47 64.85 17.07
C LEU A 977 -4.47 65.47 16.08
N ALA A 978 -4.54 65.13 14.78
CA ALA A 978 -3.73 65.80 13.75
C ALA A 978 -4.13 67.27 13.61
N THR A 979 -5.44 67.56 13.57
CA THR A 979 -5.93 68.95 13.55
C THR A 979 -5.56 69.70 14.82
N LEU A 980 -5.69 69.07 15.99
CA LEU A 980 -5.29 69.68 17.26
C LEU A 980 -3.77 69.98 17.29
N PHE A 981 -2.94 69.11 16.72
CA PHE A 981 -1.49 69.34 16.65
C PHE A 981 -1.13 70.47 15.67
N ASP A 982 -1.85 70.62 14.56
CA ASP A 982 -1.66 71.73 13.62
C ASP A 982 -2.15 73.09 14.20
N GLU A 983 -3.09 73.05 15.15
CA GLU A 983 -3.64 74.23 15.84
C GLU A 983 -2.84 74.68 17.08
N LEU A 984 -1.98 73.81 17.63
CA LEU A 984 -1.13 74.05 18.82
C LEU A 984 0.30 74.41 18.42
#